data_AF-B7HG36-F1
#
_entry.id   AF-B7HG36-F1
#
_cell.length_a   1.000
_cell.length_b   1.000
_cell.length_c   1.000
_cell.angle_alpha   90.00
_cell.angle_beta   90.00
_cell.angle_gamma   90.00
#
_symmetry.space_group_name_H-M   'P 1'
#
loop_
_entity.id
_entity.type
_entity.pdbx_description
1 polymer ?
#
loop_
_entity_poly.entity_id
_entity_poly.type
_entity_poly.pdbx_seq_one_letter_code
_entity_poly.pdbx_strand_id
1 'polypeptide(L)'
;MDQTMNPKLKKYKRLFFTAMFSCVLFFVFSFFVIIIVAKIMGPPPVAVPQTSVFYANDDTVIGQSNEIQKRYNVSLNEISPYVKEATLSIEDQRFYKHHGFDLKRIAGAIVADLKAMAKVQGASTITQQYARNLYLDHDKTWKRKLLEAMYTIRLEVNYNKNHILEGYLNTIYYGHGAYGIEAASRLYFDKTAKELTLAEASMLAGIPKGPSVYSPFLKEDRAKGRQALILDEMVKQGYITKQQAALAKKETLTFASLDTKKVAEVAPYFQDAVQASLLRDVGLDEQALQRGGLRIYTTLDPKLQAVAEQAVKDHIPDTTNIQTALVSMNPTTGEVAALVGGTDYTTSQFNRATQAIRQPGSTFKPFLYYAALERGFTPATRLKSEYTVFTLGDGVSKYKPKNYKDYYADDFVTMAQALAVSDNIYAVKTNLFLGDDALAKTAKQFGITSALKDVPSLALGTSPVKPIEMVNAYSMFANGGKEVKPTFIRRIMDHEGNILYDAHLESKQVLDKSKAFVMEEMMTGMFNKKLSSYAAVTGQSMLSKLSRTYAGKSGSTETDSWMIGFTPQIVTGVWVGYDQPKSISNVAEQGYAKKIWTDTMEKGLDGQPKKEFKQPSDVVAVNINPENGKIATKNCPISVKMYFAKGTEPTEYCMDHVDDKEEFEKTTEEKKKTSWWNKYLPW
;
A
#
# COMPACT_ATOMS: atom_id res chain seq x y z
N MET A 1 -71.80 -10.56 -43.18
CA MET A 1 -71.09 -11.74 -42.65
C MET A 1 -70.54 -11.37 -41.28
N ASP A 2 -71.39 -11.50 -40.26
CA ASP A 2 -71.04 -11.30 -38.85
C ASP A 2 -70.65 -12.69 -38.30
N GLN A 3 -69.36 -12.95 -38.12
CA GLN A 3 -68.92 -14.17 -37.45
C GLN A 3 -69.10 -14.01 -35.94
N THR A 4 -70.08 -14.73 -35.42
CA THR A 4 -70.45 -14.82 -34.02
C THR A 4 -69.30 -15.37 -33.17
N MET A 5 -68.64 -14.50 -32.41
CA MET A 5 -67.64 -14.91 -31.41
C MET A 5 -68.20 -15.91 -30.40
N ASN A 6 -67.50 -17.03 -30.19
CA ASN A 6 -67.80 -18.09 -29.22
C ASN A 6 -68.08 -17.51 -27.80
N PRO A 7 -69.21 -17.83 -27.15
CA PRO A 7 -69.61 -17.28 -25.84
C PRO A 7 -68.61 -17.60 -24.70
N LYS A 8 -67.88 -18.72 -24.78
CA LYS A 8 -66.80 -19.03 -23.82
C LYS A 8 -65.63 -18.05 -23.95
N LEU A 9 -65.26 -17.68 -25.18
CA LEU A 9 -64.18 -16.72 -25.46
C LEU A 9 -64.52 -15.31 -24.95
N LYS A 10 -65.79 -14.90 -25.03
CA LYS A 10 -66.29 -13.63 -24.47
C LYS A 10 -66.19 -13.61 -22.94
N LYS A 11 -66.46 -14.74 -22.27
CA LYS A 11 -66.30 -14.90 -20.81
C LYS A 11 -64.83 -14.84 -20.38
N TYR A 12 -63.92 -15.52 -21.08
CA TYR A 12 -62.48 -15.46 -20.77
C TYR A 12 -61.87 -14.07 -21.01
N LYS A 13 -62.25 -13.38 -22.11
CA LYS A 13 -61.83 -11.98 -22.32
C LYS A 13 -62.32 -11.07 -21.19
N ARG A 14 -63.59 -11.19 -20.79
CA ARG A 14 -64.14 -10.40 -19.67
C ARG A 14 -63.40 -10.68 -18.36
N LEU A 15 -63.13 -11.95 -18.06
CA LEU A 15 -62.40 -12.36 -16.86
C LEU A 15 -60.96 -11.81 -16.85
N PHE A 16 -60.28 -11.87 -18.00
CA PHE A 16 -58.94 -11.31 -18.20
C PHE A 16 -58.93 -9.79 -17.99
N PHE A 17 -59.86 -9.05 -18.60
CA PHE A 17 -59.96 -7.60 -18.40
C PHE A 17 -60.32 -7.22 -16.96
N THR A 18 -61.19 -7.97 -16.29
CA THR A 18 -61.49 -7.73 -14.86
C THR A 18 -60.31 -8.05 -13.95
N ALA A 19 -59.55 -9.12 -14.22
CA ALA A 19 -58.35 -9.45 -13.48
C ALA A 19 -57.26 -8.38 -13.71
N MET A 20 -57.06 -7.96 -14.95
CA MET A 20 -56.13 -6.89 -15.30
C MET A 20 -56.53 -5.57 -14.62
N PHE A 21 -57.80 -5.20 -14.65
CA PHE A 21 -58.29 -3.99 -13.97
C PHE A 21 -58.14 -4.07 -12.45
N SER A 22 -58.43 -5.22 -11.85
CA SER A 22 -58.24 -5.45 -10.41
C SER A 22 -56.77 -5.38 -10.01
N CYS A 23 -55.87 -5.94 -10.83
CA CYS A 23 -54.42 -5.80 -10.63
C CYS A 23 -53.99 -4.34 -10.71
N VAL A 24 -54.46 -3.58 -11.71
CA VAL A 24 -54.14 -2.15 -11.84
C VAL A 24 -54.62 -1.37 -10.61
N LEU A 25 -55.87 -1.60 -10.16
CA LEU A 25 -56.41 -0.99 -8.94
C LEU A 25 -55.57 -1.33 -7.70
N PHE A 26 -55.16 -2.59 -7.55
CA PHE A 26 -54.30 -3.02 -6.45
C PHE A 26 -52.94 -2.31 -6.46
N PHE A 27 -52.31 -2.16 -7.63
CA PHE A 27 -51.05 -1.43 -7.75
C PHE A 27 -51.22 0.06 -7.45
N VAL A 28 -52.29 0.69 -7.92
CA VAL A 28 -52.60 2.10 -7.62
C VAL A 28 -52.83 2.29 -6.12
N PHE A 29 -53.62 1.42 -5.49
CA PHE A 29 -53.88 1.46 -4.06
C PHE A 29 -52.59 1.25 -3.25
N SER A 30 -51.78 0.25 -3.60
CA SER A 30 -50.50 -0.02 -2.94
C SER A 30 -49.54 1.15 -3.06
N PHE A 31 -49.47 1.79 -4.24
CA PHE A 31 -48.66 2.99 -4.46
C PHE A 31 -49.14 4.17 -3.60
N PHE A 32 -50.45 4.36 -3.48
CA PHE A 32 -51.05 5.38 -2.62
C PHE A 32 -50.73 5.14 -1.13
N VAL A 33 -50.81 3.89 -0.67
CA VAL A 33 -50.41 3.50 0.70
C VAL A 33 -48.93 3.81 0.94
N ILE A 34 -48.05 3.48 -0.02
CA ILE A 34 -46.60 3.79 0.09
C ILE A 34 -46.36 5.29 0.24
N ILE A 35 -47.08 6.14 -0.51
CA ILE A 35 -46.97 7.60 -0.39
C ILE A 35 -47.44 8.09 0.99
N ILE A 36 -48.57 7.57 1.48
CA ILE A 36 -49.09 7.93 2.82
C ILE A 36 -48.08 7.55 3.90
N VAL A 37 -47.56 6.32 3.86
CA VAL A 37 -46.54 5.85 4.82
C VAL A 37 -45.29 6.73 4.72
N ALA A 38 -44.82 7.04 3.52
CA ALA A 38 -43.67 7.92 3.31
C ALA A 38 -43.89 9.35 3.87
N LYS A 39 -45.13 9.86 3.85
CA LYS A 39 -45.49 11.14 4.47
C LYS A 39 -45.55 11.05 6.00
N ILE A 40 -46.13 9.99 6.54
CA ILE A 40 -46.24 9.74 7.99
C ILE A 40 -44.86 9.56 8.63
N MET A 41 -43.95 8.86 7.96
CA MET A 41 -42.56 8.70 8.41
C MET A 41 -41.75 10.01 8.42
N GLY A 42 -42.30 11.10 7.91
CA GLY A 42 -41.63 12.40 7.85
C GLY A 42 -40.45 12.46 6.88
N PRO A 43 -39.85 13.66 6.73
CA PRO A 43 -38.65 13.84 5.91
C PRO A 43 -37.56 12.88 6.39
N PRO A 44 -36.88 12.16 5.48
CA PRO A 44 -35.70 11.42 5.88
C PRO A 44 -34.68 12.43 6.43
N PRO A 45 -34.02 12.12 7.56
CA PRO A 45 -33.01 13.00 8.12
C PRO A 45 -31.93 13.16 7.05
N VAL A 46 -31.68 14.38 6.59
CA VAL A 46 -30.57 14.63 5.66
C VAL A 46 -29.32 14.29 6.46
N ALA A 47 -28.75 13.11 6.22
CA ALA A 47 -27.59 12.65 6.95
C ALA A 47 -26.50 13.70 6.75
N VAL A 48 -26.21 14.48 7.79
CA VAL A 48 -25.13 15.44 7.76
C VAL A 48 -23.88 14.57 7.79
N PRO A 49 -23.08 14.52 6.72
CA PRO A 49 -21.88 13.69 6.72
C PRO A 49 -21.03 14.12 7.94
N GLN A 50 -20.46 13.22 8.72
CA GLN A 50 -19.54 13.61 9.79
C GLN A 50 -18.10 13.40 9.33
N THR A 51 -17.20 14.32 9.71
CA THR A 51 -15.78 14.24 9.36
C THR A 51 -15.15 13.03 10.06
N SER A 52 -14.53 12.16 9.27
CA SER A 52 -13.71 11.09 9.85
C SER A 52 -12.36 11.66 10.27
N VAL A 53 -11.89 11.28 11.45
CA VAL A 53 -10.65 11.75 12.06
C VAL A 53 -9.65 10.61 12.11
N PHE A 54 -8.43 10.87 11.66
CA PHE A 54 -7.32 9.93 11.68
C PHE A 54 -6.43 10.25 12.87
N TYR A 55 -6.17 9.23 13.67
CA TYR A 55 -5.34 9.29 14.87
C TYR A 55 -4.05 8.50 14.68
N ALA A 56 -2.94 9.00 15.22
CA ALA A 56 -1.68 8.28 15.28
C ALA A 56 -1.70 7.18 16.36
N ASN A 57 -0.56 6.55 16.60
CA ASN A 57 -0.40 5.55 17.65
C ASN A 57 -0.49 6.13 19.08
N ASP A 58 -0.22 7.42 19.24
CA ASP A 58 -0.27 8.20 20.48
C ASP A 58 -1.56 9.02 20.63
N ASP A 59 -2.58 8.69 19.83
CA ASP A 59 -3.89 9.34 19.79
C ASP A 59 -3.88 10.81 19.36
N THR A 60 -2.76 11.32 18.81
CA THR A 60 -2.74 12.64 18.16
C THR A 60 -3.49 12.62 16.83
N VAL A 61 -4.15 13.71 16.48
CA VAL A 61 -4.85 13.84 15.19
C VAL A 61 -3.81 14.12 14.11
N ILE A 62 -3.78 13.26 13.08
CA ILE A 62 -2.82 13.33 11.97
C ILE A 62 -3.47 13.77 10.66
N GLY A 63 -4.79 13.66 10.58
CA GLY A 63 -5.56 14.10 9.41
C GLY A 63 -7.05 14.04 9.66
N GLN A 64 -7.81 14.70 8.79
CA GLN A 64 -9.26 14.67 8.78
C GLN A 64 -9.75 14.52 7.34
N SER A 65 -10.78 13.71 7.12
CA SER A 65 -11.30 13.45 5.77
C SER A 65 -11.81 14.71 5.04
N ASN A 66 -12.06 15.80 5.79
CA ASN A 66 -12.60 17.07 5.32
C ASN A 66 -11.64 18.27 5.46
N GLU A 67 -10.34 18.09 5.71
CA GLU A 67 -9.41 19.24 5.81
C GLU A 67 -9.20 19.99 4.47
N ILE A 68 -9.51 19.36 3.34
CA ILE A 68 -9.62 20.03 2.02
C ILE A 68 -10.96 20.77 1.86
N GLN A 69 -11.96 20.44 2.68
CA GLN A 69 -13.34 20.91 2.53
C GLN A 69 -13.78 21.77 3.72
N LYS A 70 -13.55 23.08 3.63
CA LYS A 70 -14.52 24.01 4.24
C LYS A 70 -15.86 23.71 3.58
N ARG A 71 -16.82 23.13 4.32
CA ARG A 71 -18.14 22.84 3.76
C ARG A 71 -18.83 24.14 3.44
N TYR A 72 -19.10 24.35 2.17
CA TYR A 72 -19.92 25.45 1.72
C TYR A 72 -21.29 24.89 1.34
N ASN A 73 -22.18 24.77 2.32
CA ASN A 73 -23.60 24.63 2.00
C ASN A 73 -24.05 25.99 1.44
N VAL A 74 -24.16 26.08 0.13
CA VAL A 74 -24.63 27.29 -0.55
C VAL A 74 -26.09 27.11 -0.93
N SER A 75 -26.87 28.18 -0.76
CA SER A 75 -28.26 28.16 -1.19
C SER A 75 -28.35 28.10 -2.73
N LEU A 76 -29.43 27.57 -3.28
CA LEU A 76 -29.63 27.44 -4.73
C LEU A 76 -29.62 28.80 -5.46
N ASN A 77 -29.87 29.88 -4.72
CA ASN A 77 -29.85 31.26 -5.19
C ASN A 77 -28.43 31.84 -5.27
N GLU A 78 -27.48 31.24 -4.55
CA GLU A 78 -26.05 31.55 -4.58
C GLU A 78 -25.28 30.67 -5.57
N ILE A 79 -25.98 29.81 -6.32
CA ILE A 79 -25.41 29.01 -7.39
C ILE A 79 -25.75 29.64 -8.75
N SER A 80 -24.75 29.77 -9.63
CA SER A 80 -24.90 30.28 -10.99
C SER A 80 -26.06 29.60 -11.73
N PRO A 81 -26.93 30.35 -12.44
CA PRO A 81 -28.01 29.78 -13.25
C PRO A 81 -27.51 28.73 -14.25
N TYR A 82 -26.33 28.97 -14.83
CA TYR A 82 -25.72 28.08 -15.81
C TYR A 82 -25.36 26.72 -15.22
N VAL A 83 -25.01 26.64 -13.93
CA VAL A 83 -24.78 25.33 -13.28
C VAL A 83 -26.08 24.54 -13.22
N LYS A 84 -27.17 25.19 -12.80
CA LYS A 84 -28.49 24.57 -12.69
C LYS A 84 -28.94 24.06 -14.05
N GLU A 85 -28.89 24.92 -15.06
CA GLU A 85 -29.31 24.61 -16.43
C GLU A 85 -28.42 23.54 -17.08
N ALA A 86 -27.09 23.64 -16.94
CA ALA A 86 -26.15 22.64 -17.48
C ALA A 86 -26.39 21.26 -16.85
N THR A 87 -26.50 21.21 -15.52
CA THR A 87 -26.77 19.96 -14.79
C THR A 87 -28.10 19.36 -15.20
N LEU A 88 -29.17 20.14 -15.23
CA LEU A 88 -30.50 19.68 -15.65
C LEU A 88 -30.50 19.18 -17.11
N SER A 89 -29.83 19.89 -18.01
CA SER A 89 -29.82 19.55 -19.44
C SER A 89 -29.25 18.15 -19.72
N ILE A 90 -28.28 17.71 -18.92
CA ILE A 90 -27.57 16.45 -19.13
C ILE A 90 -27.98 15.35 -18.15
N GLU A 91 -28.25 15.68 -16.89
CA GLU A 91 -28.57 14.69 -15.86
C GLU A 91 -30.07 14.42 -15.78
N ASP A 92 -30.95 15.42 -15.96
CA ASP A 92 -32.40 15.25 -15.81
C ASP A 92 -33.26 16.38 -16.43
N GLN A 93 -33.50 16.28 -17.73
CA GLN A 93 -34.14 17.33 -18.55
C GLN A 93 -35.58 17.66 -18.15
N ARG A 94 -36.25 16.71 -17.49
CA ARG A 94 -37.66 16.83 -17.07
C ARG A 94 -37.79 16.86 -15.55
N PHE A 95 -36.71 17.18 -14.84
CA PHE A 95 -36.66 17.19 -13.38
C PHE A 95 -37.89 17.83 -12.71
N TYR A 96 -38.31 19.00 -13.19
CA TYR A 96 -39.46 19.74 -12.65
C TYR A 96 -40.84 19.19 -13.09
N LYS A 97 -40.89 18.29 -14.07
CA LYS A 97 -42.12 17.73 -14.64
C LYS A 97 -42.48 16.35 -14.08
N HIS A 98 -41.59 15.69 -13.34
CA HIS A 98 -41.85 14.38 -12.73
C HIS A 98 -41.64 14.42 -11.22
N HIS A 99 -42.14 13.41 -10.50
CA HIS A 99 -41.98 13.26 -9.05
C HIS A 99 -41.02 12.11 -8.74
N GLY A 100 -39.72 12.34 -8.97
CA GLY A 100 -38.65 11.38 -8.68
C GLY A 100 -38.39 10.30 -9.72
N PHE A 101 -39.38 9.93 -10.54
CA PHE A 101 -39.21 8.92 -11.60
C PHE A 101 -39.68 9.45 -12.94
N ASP A 102 -38.79 9.45 -13.94
CA ASP A 102 -39.15 9.80 -15.31
C ASP A 102 -39.53 8.54 -16.11
N LEU A 103 -40.83 8.23 -16.14
CA LEU A 103 -41.38 7.06 -16.84
C LEU A 103 -41.05 7.05 -18.34
N LYS A 104 -41.03 8.22 -18.99
CA LYS A 104 -40.72 8.32 -20.41
C LYS A 104 -39.24 8.02 -20.67
N ARG A 105 -38.34 8.47 -19.77
CA ARG A 105 -36.91 8.16 -19.84
C ARG A 105 -36.63 6.69 -19.54
N ILE A 106 -37.31 6.10 -18.55
CA ILE A 106 -37.21 4.68 -18.22
C ILE A 106 -37.64 3.82 -19.40
N ALA A 107 -38.80 4.09 -20.00
CA ALA A 107 -39.28 3.38 -21.18
C ALA A 107 -38.32 3.52 -22.36
N GLY A 108 -37.80 4.72 -22.61
CA GLY A 108 -36.80 4.98 -23.65
C GLY A 108 -35.50 4.20 -23.45
N ALA A 109 -34.99 4.15 -22.21
CA ALA A 109 -33.79 3.40 -21.86
C ALA A 109 -33.98 1.89 -22.04
N ILE A 110 -35.15 1.34 -21.65
CA ILE A 110 -35.47 -0.08 -21.88
C ILE A 110 -35.43 -0.42 -23.38
N VAL A 111 -36.05 0.42 -24.22
CA VAL A 111 -36.04 0.21 -25.67
C VAL A 111 -34.63 0.31 -26.25
N ALA A 112 -33.82 1.27 -25.78
CA ALA A 112 -32.44 1.42 -26.22
C ALA A 112 -31.55 0.23 -25.80
N ASP A 113 -31.66 -0.22 -24.55
CA ASP A 113 -30.90 -1.35 -24.01
C ASP A 113 -31.28 -2.67 -24.70
N LEU A 114 -32.57 -2.88 -25.02
CA LEU A 114 -33.02 -4.03 -25.80
C LEU A 114 -32.49 -4.01 -27.24
N LYS A 115 -32.42 -2.83 -27.88
CA LYS A 115 -31.86 -2.67 -29.23
C LYS A 115 -30.34 -2.88 -29.26
N ALA A 116 -29.63 -2.45 -28.22
CA ALA A 116 -28.18 -2.55 -28.14
C ALA A 116 -27.68 -3.88 -27.55
N MET A 117 -28.58 -4.72 -27.02
CA MET A 117 -28.26 -5.93 -26.23
C MET A 117 -27.24 -5.69 -25.11
N ALA A 118 -27.20 -4.45 -24.61
CA ALA A 118 -26.27 -4.01 -23.58
C ALA A 118 -26.90 -2.84 -22.82
N LYS A 119 -26.45 -2.60 -21.58
CA LYS A 119 -26.89 -1.45 -20.80
C LYS A 119 -26.14 -0.20 -21.26
N VAL A 120 -26.76 0.58 -22.13
CA VAL A 120 -26.13 1.73 -22.80
C VAL A 120 -26.63 3.07 -22.27
N GLN A 121 -27.87 3.13 -21.76
CA GLN A 121 -28.49 4.39 -21.34
C GLN A 121 -28.92 4.41 -19.86
N GLY A 122 -28.57 5.47 -19.14
CA GLY A 122 -28.95 5.65 -17.75
C GLY A 122 -30.39 6.17 -17.59
N ALA A 123 -31.22 5.46 -16.84
CA ALA A 123 -32.62 5.85 -16.57
C ALA A 123 -32.83 6.65 -15.26
N SER A 124 -31.80 6.80 -14.42
CA SER A 124 -31.93 7.46 -13.11
C SER A 124 -32.14 8.97 -13.20
N THR A 125 -33.02 9.51 -12.37
CA THR A 125 -33.30 10.96 -12.19
C THR A 125 -32.36 11.59 -11.16
N ILE A 126 -32.33 12.93 -11.08
CA ILE A 126 -31.54 13.64 -10.04
C ILE A 126 -31.96 13.20 -8.63
N THR A 127 -33.26 13.07 -8.35
CA THR A 127 -33.71 12.68 -7.00
C THR A 127 -33.30 11.25 -6.64
N GLN A 128 -33.29 10.33 -7.62
CA GLN A 128 -32.79 8.98 -7.42
C GLN A 128 -31.28 8.98 -7.15
N GLN A 129 -30.53 9.79 -7.90
CA GLN A 129 -29.10 9.96 -7.68
C GLN A 129 -28.82 10.59 -6.30
N TYR A 130 -29.60 11.59 -5.90
CA TYR A 130 -29.48 12.23 -4.60
C TYR A 130 -29.80 11.27 -3.44
N ALA A 131 -30.90 10.51 -3.54
CA ALA A 131 -31.25 9.47 -2.58
C ALA A 131 -30.16 8.42 -2.43
N ARG A 132 -29.59 7.98 -3.57
CA ARG A 132 -28.47 7.04 -3.59
C ARG A 132 -27.24 7.61 -2.89
N ASN A 133 -26.89 8.86 -3.16
CA ASN A 133 -25.69 9.49 -2.60
C ASN A 133 -25.82 9.73 -1.08
N LEU A 134 -27.03 10.04 -0.59
CA LEU A 134 -27.25 10.32 0.83
C LEU A 134 -27.38 9.07 1.70
N TYR A 135 -28.15 8.06 1.27
CA TYR A 135 -28.70 7.06 2.19
C TYR A 135 -28.25 5.63 1.96
N LEU A 136 -27.53 5.36 0.87
CA LEU A 136 -27.27 4.00 0.44
C LEU A 136 -25.77 3.80 0.21
N ASP A 137 -25.30 2.63 0.61
CA ASP A 137 -23.99 2.13 0.24
C ASP A 137 -24.03 1.58 -1.18
N HIS A 138 -22.87 1.47 -1.84
CA HIS A 138 -22.80 1.22 -3.29
C HIS A 138 -23.12 -0.23 -3.73
N ASP A 139 -23.59 -1.09 -2.83
CA ASP A 139 -23.89 -2.50 -3.08
C ASP A 139 -24.85 -2.73 -4.26
N LYS A 140 -24.45 -3.50 -5.27
CA LYS A 140 -25.27 -3.78 -6.46
C LYS A 140 -26.37 -4.82 -6.21
N THR A 141 -27.12 -4.69 -5.12
CA THR A 141 -28.23 -5.60 -4.78
C THR A 141 -29.58 -5.05 -5.24
N TRP A 142 -30.52 -5.95 -5.56
CA TRP A 142 -31.93 -5.58 -5.80
C TRP A 142 -32.57 -4.91 -4.59
N LYS A 143 -32.14 -5.28 -3.37
CA LYS A 143 -32.53 -4.64 -2.11
C LYS A 143 -32.14 -3.16 -2.08
N ARG A 144 -30.90 -2.81 -2.46
CA ARG A 144 -30.46 -1.40 -2.58
C ARG A 144 -31.36 -0.63 -3.54
N LYS A 145 -31.69 -1.19 -4.72
CA LYS A 145 -32.49 -0.48 -5.72
C LYS A 145 -33.93 -0.22 -5.25
N LEU A 146 -34.50 -1.12 -4.44
CA LEU A 146 -35.79 -0.91 -3.79
C LEU A 146 -35.71 0.20 -2.72
N LEU A 147 -34.66 0.20 -1.89
CA LEU A 147 -34.44 1.25 -0.90
C LEU A 147 -34.22 2.62 -1.56
N GLU A 148 -33.50 2.67 -2.69
CA GLU A 148 -33.31 3.90 -3.50
C GLU A 148 -34.66 4.46 -3.95
N ALA A 149 -35.55 3.59 -4.43
CA ALA A 149 -36.89 3.99 -4.83
C ALA A 149 -37.71 4.54 -3.63
N MET A 150 -37.65 3.88 -2.48
CA MET A 150 -38.32 4.33 -1.25
C MET A 150 -37.81 5.69 -0.78
N TYR A 151 -36.50 5.90 -0.72
CA TYR A 151 -35.92 7.20 -0.35
C TYR A 151 -36.24 8.28 -1.38
N THR A 152 -36.28 7.95 -2.67
CA THR A 152 -36.71 8.87 -3.73
C THR A 152 -38.14 9.36 -3.49
N ILE A 153 -39.08 8.43 -3.21
CA ILE A 153 -40.47 8.79 -2.88
C ILE A 153 -40.51 9.68 -1.63
N ARG A 154 -39.79 9.31 -0.57
CA ARG A 154 -39.74 10.09 0.67
C ARG A 154 -39.19 11.50 0.47
N LEU A 155 -38.17 11.67 -0.39
CA LEU A 155 -37.64 12.99 -0.72
C LEU A 155 -38.67 13.84 -1.49
N GLU A 156 -39.26 13.30 -2.56
CA GLU A 156 -40.24 14.02 -3.40
C GLU A 156 -41.52 14.42 -2.67
N VAL A 157 -41.94 13.64 -1.67
CA VAL A 157 -43.16 13.89 -0.90
C VAL A 157 -42.94 14.92 0.23
N ASN A 158 -41.69 15.11 0.66
CA ASN A 158 -41.36 15.97 1.80
C ASN A 158 -40.56 17.22 1.45
N TYR A 159 -39.83 17.22 0.33
CA TYR A 159 -39.05 18.37 -0.14
C TYR A 159 -39.55 18.83 -1.50
N ASN A 160 -39.52 20.15 -1.71
CA ASN A 160 -39.78 20.71 -3.03
C ASN A 160 -38.57 20.49 -3.97
N LYS A 161 -38.80 20.62 -5.28
CA LYS A 161 -37.78 20.38 -6.30
C LYS A 161 -36.53 21.24 -6.14
N ASN A 162 -36.68 22.48 -5.69
CA ASN A 162 -35.54 23.37 -5.48
C ASN A 162 -34.66 22.89 -4.33
N HIS A 163 -35.24 22.45 -3.21
CA HIS A 163 -34.46 21.87 -2.10
C HIS A 163 -33.75 20.58 -2.51
N ILE A 164 -34.40 19.74 -3.32
CA ILE A 164 -33.77 18.51 -3.83
C ILE A 164 -32.58 18.86 -4.75
N LEU A 165 -32.74 19.84 -5.64
CA LEU A 165 -31.67 20.26 -6.54
C LEU A 165 -30.51 20.94 -5.77
N GLU A 166 -30.82 21.77 -4.78
CA GLU A 166 -29.85 22.39 -3.88
C GLU A 166 -29.04 21.33 -3.13
N GLY A 167 -29.74 20.39 -2.49
CA GLY A 167 -29.11 19.29 -1.79
C GLY A 167 -28.25 18.42 -2.71
N TYR A 168 -28.74 18.12 -3.91
CA TYR A 168 -27.97 17.38 -4.92
C TYR A 168 -26.69 18.12 -5.33
N LEU A 169 -26.79 19.40 -5.67
CA LEU A 169 -25.64 20.21 -6.08
C LEU A 169 -24.63 20.44 -4.96
N ASN A 170 -25.05 20.40 -3.69
CA ASN A 170 -24.15 20.50 -2.53
C ASN A 170 -23.53 19.16 -2.11
N THR A 171 -24.00 18.03 -2.63
CA THR A 171 -23.55 16.69 -2.19
C THR A 171 -22.90 15.87 -3.29
N ILE A 172 -23.12 16.20 -4.56
CA ILE A 172 -22.56 15.42 -5.65
C ILE A 172 -21.03 15.58 -5.73
N TYR A 173 -20.36 14.47 -6.05
CA TYR A 173 -18.90 14.44 -6.14
C TYR A 173 -18.42 14.95 -7.50
N TYR A 174 -17.52 15.93 -7.47
CA TYR A 174 -16.88 16.52 -8.64
C TYR A 174 -15.40 16.10 -8.79
N GLY A 175 -14.90 15.13 -8.02
CA GLY A 175 -13.52 14.64 -8.13
C GLY A 175 -12.54 15.38 -7.23
N HIS A 176 -11.36 14.79 -7.01
CA HIS A 176 -10.26 15.34 -6.18
C HIS A 176 -10.71 15.82 -4.79
N GLY A 177 -11.62 15.07 -4.17
CA GLY A 177 -12.18 15.44 -2.87
C GLY A 177 -13.12 16.65 -2.90
N ALA A 178 -13.55 17.18 -4.05
CA ALA A 178 -14.56 18.25 -4.11
C ALA A 178 -15.99 17.67 -4.13
N TYR A 179 -16.69 17.76 -3.00
CA TYR A 179 -18.11 17.45 -2.89
C TYR A 179 -18.92 18.74 -2.83
N GLY A 180 -19.91 18.83 -3.71
CA GLY A 180 -20.71 20.03 -3.87
C GLY A 180 -20.09 21.06 -4.83
N ILE A 181 -20.95 21.83 -5.48
CA ILE A 181 -20.57 22.74 -6.56
C ILE A 181 -19.66 23.88 -6.09
N GLU A 182 -19.84 24.39 -4.87
CA GLU A 182 -19.00 25.48 -4.35
C GLU A 182 -17.58 25.02 -4.09
N ALA A 183 -17.41 23.81 -3.51
CA ALA A 183 -16.09 23.21 -3.37
C ALA A 183 -15.43 22.96 -4.74
N ALA A 184 -16.20 22.46 -5.71
CA ALA A 184 -15.71 22.24 -7.06
C ALA A 184 -15.29 23.55 -7.75
N SER A 185 -16.09 24.60 -7.63
CA SER A 185 -15.80 25.92 -8.20
C SER A 185 -14.49 26.49 -7.68
N ARG A 186 -14.25 26.40 -6.37
CA ARG A 186 -13.01 26.85 -5.73
C ARG A 186 -11.82 25.98 -6.14
N LEU A 187 -11.98 24.67 -6.16
CA LEU A 187 -10.93 23.74 -6.55
C LEU A 187 -10.47 23.97 -8.00
N TYR A 188 -11.42 24.05 -8.93
CA TYR A 188 -11.11 24.08 -10.36
C TYR A 188 -10.83 25.49 -10.89
N PHE A 189 -11.41 26.53 -10.30
CA PHE A 189 -11.37 27.90 -10.84
C PHE A 189 -11.05 28.99 -9.81
N ASP A 190 -10.86 28.65 -8.53
CA ASP A 190 -10.67 29.60 -7.42
C ASP A 190 -11.77 30.69 -7.35
N LYS A 191 -13.02 30.28 -7.65
CA LYS A 191 -14.21 31.15 -7.68
C LYS A 191 -15.33 30.60 -6.81
N THR A 192 -16.26 31.46 -6.42
CA THR A 192 -17.53 31.00 -5.84
C THR A 192 -18.43 30.41 -6.93
N ALA A 193 -19.32 29.47 -6.57
CA ALA A 193 -20.25 28.85 -7.50
C ALA A 193 -21.23 29.85 -8.15
N LYS A 194 -21.41 31.02 -7.53
CA LYS A 194 -22.19 32.12 -8.07
C LYS A 194 -21.54 32.77 -9.29
N GLU A 195 -20.21 32.78 -9.32
CA GLU A 195 -19.40 33.50 -10.32
C GLU A 195 -19.06 32.65 -11.54
N LEU A 196 -19.41 31.37 -11.52
CA LEU A 196 -19.15 30.44 -12.62
C LEU A 196 -19.79 30.92 -13.93
N THR A 197 -18.96 31.05 -14.96
CA THR A 197 -19.40 31.37 -16.33
C THR A 197 -20.10 30.18 -16.97
N LEU A 198 -20.74 30.37 -18.13
CA LEU A 198 -21.35 29.28 -18.90
C LEU A 198 -20.33 28.18 -19.25
N ALA A 199 -19.11 28.55 -19.64
CA ALA A 199 -18.06 27.59 -19.97
C ALA A 199 -17.63 26.80 -18.72
N GLU A 200 -17.37 27.47 -17.61
CA GLU A 200 -16.95 26.84 -16.35
C GLU A 200 -18.07 25.94 -15.77
N ALA A 201 -19.31 26.42 -15.75
CA ALA A 201 -20.47 25.69 -15.26
C ALA A 201 -20.74 24.41 -16.09
N SER A 202 -20.68 24.51 -17.42
CA SER A 202 -20.86 23.36 -18.31
C SER A 202 -19.71 22.35 -18.19
N MET A 203 -18.49 22.81 -17.87
CA MET A 203 -17.36 21.94 -17.56
C MET A 203 -17.63 21.15 -16.28
N LEU A 204 -17.96 21.83 -15.17
CA LEU A 204 -18.23 21.16 -13.89
C LEU A 204 -19.42 20.22 -13.96
N ALA A 205 -20.50 20.59 -14.66
CA ALA A 205 -21.67 19.73 -14.85
C ALA A 205 -21.36 18.40 -15.56
N GLY A 206 -20.25 18.32 -16.30
CA GLY A 206 -19.81 17.10 -16.97
C GLY A 206 -19.10 16.09 -16.07
N ILE A 207 -18.54 16.55 -14.95
CA ILE A 207 -17.65 15.76 -14.10
C ILE A 207 -18.39 14.63 -13.37
N PRO A 208 -19.58 14.84 -12.77
CA PRO A 208 -20.20 13.84 -11.90
C PRO A 208 -20.50 12.48 -12.54
N LYS A 209 -20.72 12.42 -13.86
CA LYS A 209 -20.92 11.14 -14.57
C LYS A 209 -19.72 10.20 -14.44
N GLY A 210 -18.53 10.75 -14.25
CA GLY A 210 -17.29 10.00 -14.07
C GLY A 210 -16.17 10.94 -13.64
N PRO A 211 -16.04 11.23 -12.33
CA PRO A 211 -15.15 12.29 -11.86
C PRO A 211 -13.69 12.13 -12.30
N SER A 212 -13.15 10.90 -12.29
CA SER A 212 -11.79 10.62 -12.77
C SER A 212 -11.68 10.65 -14.30
N VAL A 213 -12.76 10.36 -15.02
CA VAL A 213 -12.78 10.25 -16.50
C VAL A 213 -12.91 11.62 -17.16
N TYR A 214 -13.69 12.50 -16.55
CA TYR A 214 -14.02 13.83 -17.04
C TYR A 214 -13.36 14.95 -16.22
N SER A 215 -12.36 14.64 -15.39
CA SER A 215 -11.59 15.67 -14.70
C SER A 215 -10.66 16.39 -15.70
N PRO A 216 -10.70 17.74 -15.77
CA PRO A 216 -9.79 18.49 -16.61
C PRO A 216 -8.32 18.38 -16.17
N PHE A 217 -8.04 18.18 -14.87
CA PHE A 217 -6.67 17.96 -14.39
C PHE A 217 -6.05 16.63 -14.84
N LEU A 218 -6.86 15.61 -15.09
CA LEU A 218 -6.38 14.27 -15.47
C LEU A 218 -6.46 14.03 -16.98
N LYS A 219 -7.55 14.48 -17.61
CA LYS A 219 -7.94 14.16 -18.99
C LYS A 219 -8.71 15.32 -19.63
N GLU A 220 -8.02 16.45 -19.84
CA GLU A 220 -8.62 17.68 -20.38
C GLU A 220 -9.42 17.46 -21.67
N ASP A 221 -8.89 16.72 -22.65
CA ASP A 221 -9.58 16.45 -23.92
C ASP A 221 -10.96 15.78 -23.72
N ARG A 222 -11.04 14.83 -22.78
CA ARG A 222 -12.30 14.15 -22.46
C ARG A 222 -13.27 15.08 -21.75
N ALA A 223 -12.77 15.90 -20.83
CA ALA A 223 -13.55 16.90 -20.13
C ALA A 223 -14.14 17.93 -21.12
N LYS A 224 -13.32 18.45 -22.04
CA LYS A 224 -13.74 19.34 -23.14
C LYS A 224 -14.76 18.69 -24.08
N GLY A 225 -14.57 17.44 -24.46
CA GLY A 225 -15.55 16.70 -25.26
C GLY A 225 -16.92 16.57 -24.55
N ARG A 226 -16.91 16.32 -23.23
CA ARG A 226 -18.13 16.24 -22.41
C ARG A 226 -18.79 17.60 -22.23
N GLN A 227 -18.01 18.66 -22.00
CA GLN A 227 -18.48 20.04 -21.94
C GLN A 227 -19.20 20.43 -23.23
N ALA A 228 -18.62 20.12 -24.39
CA ALA A 228 -19.20 20.45 -25.69
C ALA A 228 -20.57 19.78 -25.89
N LEU A 229 -20.72 18.52 -25.48
CA LEU A 229 -21.98 17.80 -25.51
C LEU A 229 -23.06 18.47 -24.64
N ILE A 230 -22.68 18.91 -23.43
CA ILE A 230 -23.59 19.59 -22.50
C ILE A 230 -24.07 20.90 -23.10
N LEU A 231 -23.16 21.69 -23.67
CA LEU A 231 -23.51 22.96 -24.33
C LEU A 231 -24.47 22.74 -25.52
N ASP A 232 -24.28 21.69 -26.32
CA ASP A 232 -25.22 21.34 -27.40
C ASP A 232 -26.60 20.95 -26.86
N GLU A 233 -26.64 20.27 -25.74
CA GLU A 233 -27.88 19.86 -25.10
C GLU A 233 -28.62 21.04 -24.47
N MET A 234 -27.89 22.00 -23.89
CA MET A 234 -28.45 23.27 -23.42
C MET A 234 -29.06 24.10 -24.56
N VAL A 235 -28.44 24.09 -25.76
CA VAL A 235 -29.01 24.75 -26.96
C VAL A 235 -30.33 24.11 -27.38
N LYS A 236 -30.38 22.78 -27.45
CA LYS A 236 -31.61 22.05 -27.86
C LYS A 236 -32.78 22.31 -26.92
N GLN A 237 -32.50 22.50 -25.64
CA GLN A 237 -33.50 22.78 -24.62
C GLN A 237 -33.84 24.26 -24.50
N GLY A 238 -33.14 25.14 -25.24
CA GLY A 238 -33.41 26.57 -25.27
C GLY A 238 -32.86 27.35 -24.07
N TYR A 239 -31.95 26.77 -23.28
CA TYR A 239 -31.30 27.50 -22.18
C TYR A 239 -30.30 28.54 -22.69
N ILE A 240 -29.63 28.25 -23.81
CA ILE A 240 -28.64 29.14 -24.43
C ILE A 240 -28.81 29.18 -25.95
N THR A 241 -28.28 30.22 -26.57
CA THR A 241 -28.21 30.36 -28.04
C THR A 241 -27.06 29.55 -28.64
N LYS A 242 -27.16 29.22 -29.94
CA LYS A 242 -26.06 28.60 -30.69
C LYS A 242 -24.77 29.41 -30.63
N GLN A 243 -24.88 30.74 -30.62
CA GLN A 243 -23.72 31.64 -30.53
C GLN A 243 -23.04 31.56 -29.16
N GLN A 244 -23.81 31.59 -28.06
CA GLN A 244 -23.25 31.41 -26.72
C GLN A 244 -22.54 30.05 -26.56
N ALA A 245 -23.14 28.97 -27.06
CA ALA A 245 -22.52 27.65 -27.04
C ALA A 245 -21.20 27.62 -27.84
N ALA A 246 -21.16 28.22 -29.02
CA ALA A 246 -19.95 28.28 -29.84
C ALA A 246 -18.82 29.10 -29.18
N LEU A 247 -19.17 30.18 -28.47
CA LEU A 247 -18.21 30.97 -27.69
C LEU A 247 -17.68 30.17 -26.49
N ALA A 248 -18.56 29.57 -25.68
CA ALA A 248 -18.17 28.79 -24.50
C ALA A 248 -17.30 27.57 -24.84
N LYS A 249 -17.53 26.92 -26.01
CA LYS A 249 -16.69 25.81 -26.49
C LYS A 249 -15.26 26.25 -26.84
N LYS A 250 -15.09 27.47 -27.35
CA LYS A 250 -13.80 28.04 -27.76
C LYS A 250 -13.05 28.69 -26.60
N GLU A 251 -13.71 28.93 -25.48
CA GLU A 251 -13.11 29.54 -24.31
C GLU A 251 -12.01 28.62 -23.74
N THR A 252 -10.78 29.14 -23.69
CA THR A 252 -9.68 28.52 -22.97
C THR A 252 -9.90 28.74 -21.48
N LEU A 253 -10.12 27.65 -20.75
CA LEU A 253 -10.37 27.70 -19.31
C LEU A 253 -9.03 27.71 -18.59
N THR A 254 -8.82 28.69 -17.71
CA THR A 254 -7.68 28.70 -16.80
C THR A 254 -8.10 27.96 -15.53
N PHE A 255 -7.53 26.78 -15.31
CA PHE A 255 -7.75 26.04 -14.07
C PHE A 255 -6.85 26.58 -12.96
N ALA A 256 -7.39 26.64 -11.75
CA ALA A 256 -6.56 26.89 -10.58
C ALA A 256 -5.49 25.79 -10.48
N SER A 257 -4.28 26.14 -10.01
CA SER A 257 -3.31 25.13 -9.65
C SER A 257 -3.92 24.27 -8.54
N LEU A 258 -3.64 22.97 -8.54
CA LEU A 258 -3.80 22.14 -7.35
C LEU A 258 -2.72 22.56 -6.32
N ASP A 259 -2.64 23.85 -5.98
CA ASP A 259 -1.78 24.35 -4.93
C ASP A 259 -2.38 23.87 -3.61
N THR A 260 -1.85 22.75 -3.12
CA THR A 260 -2.07 22.14 -1.81
C THR A 260 -1.59 23.02 -0.64
N LYS A 261 -1.37 24.32 -0.87
CA LYS A 261 -0.92 25.27 0.16
C LYS A 261 -2.07 25.67 1.06
N LYS A 262 -2.33 24.82 2.07
CA LYS A 262 -2.65 25.19 3.47
C LYS A 262 -3.21 23.99 4.25
N VAL A 263 -2.37 23.00 4.54
CA VAL A 263 -2.12 22.36 5.85
C VAL A 263 -0.96 21.40 5.56
N ALA A 264 0.11 21.40 6.35
CA ALA A 264 1.13 20.35 6.25
C ALA A 264 0.47 19.05 6.70
N GLU A 265 0.00 18.24 5.75
CA GLU A 265 -0.54 16.91 6.02
C GLU A 265 0.58 16.07 6.63
N VAL A 266 0.40 15.62 7.87
CA VAL A 266 1.41 14.81 8.57
C VAL A 266 1.51 13.47 7.84
N ALA A 267 2.71 13.10 7.39
CA ALA A 267 2.98 11.80 6.76
C ALA A 267 2.07 11.49 5.53
N PRO A 268 2.04 12.33 4.49
CA PRO A 268 1.02 12.22 3.43
C PRO A 268 1.08 10.87 2.68
N TYR A 269 2.28 10.35 2.41
CA TYR A 269 2.45 9.01 1.84
C TYR A 269 1.88 7.88 2.74
N PHE A 270 1.96 8.05 4.06
CA PHE A 270 1.37 7.10 5.00
C PHE A 270 -0.16 7.20 4.96
N GLN A 271 -0.71 8.42 4.88
CA GLN A 271 -2.16 8.61 4.76
C GLN A 271 -2.72 7.96 3.49
N ASP A 272 -2.05 8.10 2.35
CA ASP A 272 -2.41 7.38 1.12
C ASP A 272 -2.43 5.86 1.32
N ALA A 273 -1.44 5.33 2.06
CA ALA A 273 -1.37 3.90 2.36
C ALA A 273 -2.50 3.44 3.30
N VAL A 274 -2.88 4.26 4.29
CA VAL A 274 -4.05 4.04 5.15
C VAL A 274 -5.33 4.04 4.32
N GLN A 275 -5.53 5.03 3.45
CA GLN A 275 -6.70 5.11 2.57
C GLN A 275 -6.80 3.88 1.66
N ALA A 276 -5.68 3.47 1.05
CA ALA A 276 -5.63 2.26 0.25
C ALA A 276 -5.95 0.99 1.07
N SER A 277 -5.50 0.92 2.34
CA SER A 277 -5.79 -0.19 3.26
C SER A 277 -7.25 -0.21 3.70
N LEU A 278 -7.87 0.95 3.96
CA LEU A 278 -9.31 1.05 4.27
C LEU A 278 -10.18 0.46 3.15
N LEU A 279 -9.86 0.77 1.89
CA LEU A 279 -10.60 0.28 0.73
C LEU A 279 -10.38 -1.22 0.49
N ARG A 280 -9.14 -1.69 0.62
CA ARG A 280 -8.74 -3.05 0.24
C ARG A 280 -8.92 -4.07 1.36
N ASP A 281 -8.46 -3.75 2.56
CA ASP A 281 -8.31 -4.70 3.67
C ASP A 281 -9.54 -4.67 4.59
N VAL A 282 -10.11 -3.48 4.82
CA VAL A 282 -11.33 -3.32 5.66
C VAL A 282 -12.60 -3.44 4.82
N GLY A 283 -12.55 -3.09 3.53
CA GLY A 283 -13.72 -3.10 2.64
C GLY A 283 -14.70 -1.96 2.89
N LEU A 284 -14.26 -0.88 3.56
CA LEU A 284 -15.05 0.34 3.70
C LEU A 284 -15.11 1.04 2.34
N ASP A 285 -16.31 1.39 1.88
CA ASP A 285 -16.45 2.18 0.67
C ASP A 285 -16.01 3.64 0.91
N GLU A 286 -15.58 4.32 -0.17
CA GLU A 286 -15.08 5.70 -0.10
C GLU A 286 -16.14 6.68 0.43
N GLN A 287 -17.43 6.35 0.29
CA GLN A 287 -18.53 7.18 0.78
C GLN A 287 -18.78 6.97 2.27
N ALA A 288 -18.56 5.78 2.82
CA ALA A 288 -18.65 5.46 4.24
C ALA A 288 -17.55 6.18 5.01
N LEU A 289 -16.33 6.22 4.45
CA LEU A 289 -15.22 7.00 4.99
C LEU A 289 -15.55 8.49 5.10
N GLN A 290 -16.31 9.04 4.15
CA GLN A 290 -16.65 10.46 4.10
C GLN A 290 -17.96 10.83 4.83
N ARG A 291 -18.85 9.85 5.06
CA ARG A 291 -20.14 10.04 5.74
C ARG A 291 -20.09 9.70 7.24
N GLY A 292 -19.26 8.74 7.63
CA GLY A 292 -19.42 7.97 8.86
C GLY A 292 -18.97 8.61 10.17
N GLY A 293 -18.32 9.79 10.15
CA GLY A 293 -17.76 10.36 11.38
C GLY A 293 -16.81 9.41 12.09
N LEU A 294 -16.03 8.65 11.31
CA LEU A 294 -15.24 7.54 11.80
C LEU A 294 -14.05 8.05 12.61
N ARG A 295 -13.70 7.33 13.67
CA ARG A 295 -12.42 7.50 14.37
C ARG A 295 -11.50 6.38 13.95
N ILE A 296 -10.46 6.74 13.18
CA ILE A 296 -9.55 5.78 12.55
C ILE A 296 -8.22 5.86 13.28
N TYR A 297 -7.92 4.86 14.09
CA TYR A 297 -6.67 4.74 14.84
C TYR A 297 -5.66 4.00 13.98
N THR A 298 -4.62 4.72 13.56
CA THR A 298 -3.55 4.20 12.70
C THR A 298 -2.37 3.71 13.52
N THR A 299 -1.35 3.20 12.84
CA THR A 299 -0.09 2.73 13.42
C THR A 299 1.03 3.77 13.40
N LEU A 300 0.80 4.95 12.81
CA LEU A 300 1.83 5.98 12.65
C LEU A 300 2.40 6.40 14.00
N ASP A 301 3.72 6.40 14.12
CA ASP A 301 4.44 7.05 15.21
C ASP A 301 4.90 8.43 14.72
N PRO A 302 4.27 9.53 15.19
CA PRO A 302 4.58 10.87 14.68
C PRO A 302 6.04 11.28 14.90
N LYS A 303 6.66 10.82 16.00
CA LYS A 303 8.05 11.16 16.33
C LYS A 303 9.00 10.44 15.39
N LEU A 304 8.80 9.14 15.20
CA LEU A 304 9.61 8.35 14.27
C LEU A 304 9.44 8.82 12.82
N GLN A 305 8.21 9.17 12.42
CA GLN A 305 7.93 9.71 11.10
C GLN A 305 8.70 11.01 10.86
N ALA A 306 8.65 11.97 11.80
CA ALA A 306 9.38 13.22 11.68
C ALA A 306 10.90 13.00 11.60
N VAL A 307 11.42 12.04 12.37
CA VAL A 307 12.84 11.62 12.29
C VAL A 307 13.17 11.04 10.92
N ALA A 308 12.30 10.20 10.34
CA ALA A 308 12.51 9.61 9.02
C ALA A 308 12.50 10.66 7.91
N GLU A 309 11.53 11.57 7.91
CA GLU A 309 11.43 12.68 6.95
C GLU A 309 12.63 13.61 7.05
N GLN A 310 13.04 13.96 8.28
CA GLN A 310 14.22 14.79 8.51
C GLN A 310 15.50 14.10 8.06
N ALA A 311 15.66 12.79 8.30
CA ALA A 311 16.82 12.05 7.82
C ALA A 311 16.90 12.02 6.28
N VAL A 312 15.76 11.93 5.59
CA VAL A 312 15.73 12.06 4.12
C VAL A 312 16.20 13.46 3.69
N LYS A 313 15.65 14.51 4.30
CA LYS A 313 15.99 15.90 4.00
C LYS A 313 17.45 16.24 4.29
N ASP A 314 18.01 15.70 5.36
CA ASP A 314 19.40 15.94 5.78
C ASP A 314 20.42 15.33 4.79
N HIS A 315 20.06 14.21 4.13
CA HIS A 315 21.01 13.45 3.30
C HIS A 315 20.78 13.58 1.80
N ILE A 316 19.57 13.87 1.34
CA ILE A 316 19.27 14.04 -0.08
C ILE A 316 19.07 15.53 -0.37
N PRO A 317 20.03 16.20 -1.02
CA PRO A 317 19.90 17.61 -1.35
C PRO A 317 18.92 17.82 -2.52
N ASP A 318 18.23 18.96 -2.52
CA ASP A 318 17.26 19.33 -3.57
C ASP A 318 17.89 19.49 -4.98
N THR A 319 19.22 19.44 -5.09
CA THR A 319 19.97 19.54 -6.35
C THR A 319 20.02 18.24 -7.15
N THR A 320 19.56 17.12 -6.57
CA THR A 320 19.48 15.83 -7.27
C THR A 320 18.03 15.38 -7.42
N ASN A 321 17.75 14.70 -8.54
CA ASN A 321 16.44 14.10 -8.81
C ASN A 321 16.33 12.65 -8.31
N ILE A 322 17.31 12.19 -7.51
CA ILE A 322 17.25 10.84 -6.93
C ILE A 322 16.10 10.76 -5.92
N GLN A 323 15.42 9.63 -5.90
CA GLN A 323 14.29 9.37 -5.03
C GLN A 323 14.66 8.39 -3.92
N THR A 324 13.81 8.34 -2.90
CA THR A 324 13.98 7.43 -1.76
C THR A 324 12.65 6.79 -1.37
N ALA A 325 12.72 5.70 -0.63
CA ALA A 325 11.62 5.12 0.10
C ALA A 325 12.12 4.60 1.43
N LEU A 326 11.37 4.85 2.50
CA LEU A 326 11.66 4.35 3.85
C LEU A 326 10.41 3.72 4.44
N VAL A 327 10.57 2.54 5.02
CA VAL A 327 9.53 1.89 5.82
C VAL A 327 10.14 1.44 7.14
N SER A 328 9.52 1.83 8.26
CA SER A 328 9.85 1.33 9.59
C SER A 328 8.65 0.58 10.16
N MET A 329 8.88 -0.65 10.62
CA MET A 329 7.83 -1.57 11.04
C MET A 329 8.20 -2.22 12.38
N ASN A 330 7.22 -2.38 13.26
CA ASN A 330 7.36 -3.22 14.44
C ASN A 330 7.40 -4.69 14.01
N PRO A 331 8.46 -5.45 14.29
CA PRO A 331 8.61 -6.80 13.75
C PRO A 331 7.63 -7.81 14.36
N THR A 332 7.13 -7.54 15.56
CA THR A 332 6.21 -8.46 16.27
C THR A 332 4.77 -8.24 15.82
N THR A 333 4.37 -6.99 15.61
CA THR A 333 2.97 -6.63 15.30
C THR A 333 2.73 -6.38 13.81
N GLY A 334 3.76 -6.06 13.04
CA GLY A 334 3.62 -5.66 11.64
C GLY A 334 3.09 -4.23 11.47
N GLU A 335 2.92 -3.50 12.57
CA GLU A 335 2.50 -2.11 12.54
C GLU A 335 3.55 -1.26 11.84
N VAL A 336 3.15 -0.57 10.78
CA VAL A 336 4.01 0.38 10.06
C VAL A 336 4.03 1.68 10.86
N ALA A 337 5.15 1.95 11.51
CA ALA A 337 5.31 3.09 12.41
C ALA A 337 5.77 4.36 11.68
N ALA A 338 6.49 4.22 10.56
CA ALA A 338 6.86 5.35 9.71
C ALA A 338 6.96 4.92 8.24
N LEU A 339 6.56 5.80 7.33
CA LEU A 339 6.59 5.58 5.89
C LEU A 339 6.91 6.87 5.14
N VAL A 340 7.96 6.81 4.31
CA VAL A 340 8.32 7.87 3.34
C VAL A 340 8.31 7.27 1.94
N GLY A 341 7.52 7.85 1.03
CA GLY A 341 7.34 7.34 -0.34
C GLY A 341 8.16 8.06 -1.42
N GLY A 342 8.88 9.12 -1.08
CA GLY A 342 9.66 9.94 -2.00
C GLY A 342 10.35 11.10 -1.26
N THR A 343 11.14 11.90 -1.97
CA THR A 343 11.83 13.05 -1.37
C THR A 343 10.90 14.23 -1.10
N ASP A 344 9.87 14.42 -1.93
CA ASP A 344 8.89 15.49 -1.81
C ASP A 344 7.53 15.02 -2.34
N TYR A 345 6.54 15.00 -1.45
CA TYR A 345 5.17 14.60 -1.77
C TYR A 345 4.46 15.59 -2.70
N THR A 346 4.77 16.88 -2.59
CA THR A 346 4.11 17.93 -3.39
C THR A 346 4.49 17.84 -4.86
N THR A 347 5.71 17.38 -5.14
CA THR A 347 6.21 17.14 -6.50
C THR A 347 5.77 15.77 -7.03
N SER A 348 5.68 14.74 -6.17
CA SER A 348 5.35 13.37 -6.60
C SER A 348 4.59 12.59 -5.53
N GLN A 349 3.32 12.29 -5.78
CA GLN A 349 2.50 11.45 -4.90
C GLN A 349 2.72 9.94 -5.12
N PHE A 350 3.63 9.55 -6.01
CA PHE A 350 3.93 8.13 -6.28
C PHE A 350 4.63 7.51 -5.06
N ASN A 351 3.93 6.65 -4.33
CA ASN A 351 4.44 6.07 -3.10
C ASN A 351 5.40 4.90 -3.38
N ARG A 352 6.71 5.21 -3.46
CA ARG A 352 7.73 4.21 -3.81
C ARG A 352 7.87 3.11 -2.75
N ALA A 353 7.51 3.38 -1.49
CA ALA A 353 7.57 2.38 -0.43
C ALA A 353 6.60 1.22 -0.66
N THR A 354 5.40 1.48 -1.22
CA THR A 354 4.34 0.46 -1.40
C THR A 354 4.10 0.08 -2.86
N GLN A 355 4.45 0.96 -3.81
CA GLN A 355 4.09 0.81 -5.22
C GLN A 355 5.29 0.52 -6.12
N ALA A 356 6.48 1.07 -5.83
CA ALA A 356 7.63 0.86 -6.69
C ALA A 356 8.14 -0.58 -6.59
N ILE A 357 8.57 -1.12 -7.73
CA ILE A 357 9.18 -2.44 -7.83
C ILE A 357 10.63 -2.25 -8.27
N ARG A 358 11.58 -2.62 -7.40
CA ARG A 358 13.00 -2.25 -7.50
C ARG A 358 13.90 -3.44 -7.23
N GLN A 359 15.09 -3.50 -7.84
CA GLN A 359 16.01 -4.62 -7.61
C GLN A 359 16.59 -4.53 -6.18
N PRO A 360 16.35 -5.52 -5.30
CA PRO A 360 16.84 -5.47 -3.91
C PRO A 360 18.36 -5.67 -3.80
N GLY A 361 18.99 -6.17 -4.85
CA GLY A 361 20.42 -6.46 -4.86
C GLY A 361 20.82 -7.46 -3.76
N SER A 362 21.96 -7.23 -3.13
CA SER A 362 22.48 -8.10 -2.06
C SER A 362 21.63 -8.13 -0.78
N THR A 363 20.58 -7.31 -0.61
CA THR A 363 19.63 -7.47 0.50
C THR A 363 18.78 -8.74 0.37
N PHE A 364 18.85 -9.44 -0.76
CA PHE A 364 18.15 -10.72 -0.97
C PHE A 364 18.92 -11.93 -0.40
N LYS A 365 20.23 -11.80 -0.14
CA LYS A 365 21.11 -12.91 0.30
C LYS A 365 20.70 -13.57 1.63
N PRO A 366 20.16 -12.86 2.64
CA PRO A 366 19.70 -13.53 3.86
C PRO A 366 18.64 -14.60 3.62
N PHE A 367 17.75 -14.43 2.62
CA PHE A 367 16.77 -15.47 2.27
C PHE A 367 17.45 -16.71 1.67
N LEU A 368 18.49 -16.49 0.85
CA LEU A 368 19.30 -17.57 0.29
C LEU A 368 20.04 -18.34 1.38
N TYR A 369 20.67 -17.63 2.32
CA TYR A 369 21.44 -18.28 3.38
C TYR A 369 20.54 -18.93 4.42
N TYR A 370 19.34 -18.40 4.67
CA TYR A 370 18.32 -19.12 5.41
C TYR A 370 17.92 -20.43 4.70
N ALA A 371 17.70 -20.40 3.38
CA ALA A 371 17.42 -21.60 2.59
C ALA A 371 18.57 -22.63 2.63
N ALA A 372 19.81 -22.16 2.76
CA ALA A 372 21.00 -22.99 2.93
C ALA A 372 21.06 -23.61 4.34
N LEU A 373 20.77 -22.83 5.40
CA LEU A 373 20.68 -23.34 6.78
C LEU A 373 19.63 -24.46 6.88
N GLU A 374 18.48 -24.31 6.22
CA GLU A 374 17.45 -25.36 6.12
C GLU A 374 17.95 -26.65 5.44
N ARG A 375 19.02 -26.56 4.65
CA ARG A 375 19.62 -27.68 3.89
C ARG A 375 20.99 -28.10 4.45
N GLY A 376 21.25 -27.82 5.72
CA GLY A 376 22.42 -28.32 6.44
C GLY A 376 23.69 -27.47 6.31
N PHE A 377 23.62 -26.31 5.65
CA PHE A 377 24.71 -25.33 5.78
C PHE A 377 24.74 -24.80 7.21
N THR A 378 25.91 -24.33 7.62
CA THR A 378 26.14 -23.68 8.91
C THR A 378 26.86 -22.35 8.66
N PRO A 379 26.89 -21.43 9.64
CA PRO A 379 27.68 -20.21 9.52
C PRO A 379 29.16 -20.46 9.18
N ALA A 380 29.69 -21.62 9.56
CA ALA A 380 31.07 -22.05 9.31
C ALA A 380 31.26 -22.81 8.00
N THR A 381 30.21 -23.10 7.22
CA THR A 381 30.35 -23.78 5.92
C THR A 381 31.22 -22.95 4.97
N ARG A 382 32.28 -23.58 4.45
CA ARG A 382 33.28 -22.90 3.62
C ARG A 382 33.07 -23.16 2.14
N LEU A 383 33.16 -22.10 1.34
CA LEU A 383 33.25 -22.18 -0.11
C LEU A 383 34.38 -21.27 -0.59
N LYS A 384 35.06 -21.70 -1.65
CA LYS A 384 36.12 -20.90 -2.26
C LYS A 384 35.54 -19.66 -2.94
N SER A 385 36.04 -18.46 -2.62
CA SER A 385 35.70 -17.22 -3.30
C SER A 385 36.85 -16.76 -4.19
N GLU A 386 36.72 -17.00 -5.48
CA GLU A 386 37.68 -16.61 -6.52
C GLU A 386 36.92 -16.19 -7.78
N TYR A 387 37.61 -15.54 -8.71
CA TYR A 387 37.02 -15.27 -10.04
C TYR A 387 36.46 -16.57 -10.64
N THR A 388 35.14 -16.60 -10.86
CA THR A 388 34.44 -17.80 -11.31
C THR A 388 33.56 -17.48 -12.51
N VAL A 389 33.67 -18.31 -13.55
CA VAL A 389 32.75 -18.32 -14.69
C VAL A 389 31.82 -19.51 -14.52
N PHE A 390 30.53 -19.27 -14.36
CA PHE A 390 29.52 -20.31 -14.21
C PHE A 390 28.96 -20.67 -15.58
N THR A 391 28.94 -21.96 -15.90
CA THR A 391 28.19 -22.48 -17.06
C THR A 391 26.78 -22.80 -16.60
N LEU A 392 25.77 -22.23 -17.27
CA LEU A 392 24.37 -22.42 -16.95
C LEU A 392 23.86 -23.79 -17.43
N GLY A 393 22.64 -24.17 -17.02
CA GLY A 393 22.06 -25.50 -17.29
C GLY A 393 21.86 -25.85 -18.78
N ASP A 394 21.98 -24.88 -19.69
CA ASP A 394 21.99 -25.11 -21.14
C ASP A 394 23.36 -25.59 -21.67
N GLY A 395 24.38 -25.66 -20.82
CA GLY A 395 25.74 -26.08 -21.16
C GLY A 395 26.54 -25.08 -21.99
N VAL A 396 25.95 -23.94 -22.37
CA VAL A 396 26.54 -22.97 -23.31
C VAL A 396 26.62 -21.58 -22.71
N SER A 397 25.57 -21.12 -22.03
CA SER A 397 25.52 -19.78 -21.47
C SER A 397 26.50 -19.65 -20.31
N LYS A 398 27.30 -18.58 -20.35
CA LYS A 398 28.28 -18.25 -19.31
C LYS A 398 27.80 -17.07 -18.48
N TYR A 399 27.72 -17.25 -17.18
CA TYR A 399 27.41 -16.20 -16.21
C TYR A 399 28.68 -15.82 -15.43
N LYS A 400 29.03 -14.53 -15.44
CA LYS A 400 30.28 -14.00 -14.88
C LYS A 400 29.99 -12.92 -13.83
N PRO A 401 29.44 -13.29 -12.66
CA PRO A 401 29.24 -12.34 -11.57
C PRO A 401 30.61 -11.87 -11.06
N LYS A 402 30.64 -10.65 -10.53
CA LYS A 402 31.84 -10.04 -9.97
C LYS A 402 31.61 -9.67 -8.52
N ASN A 403 32.64 -9.83 -7.68
CA ASN A 403 32.63 -9.22 -6.36
C ASN A 403 32.80 -7.70 -6.45
N TYR A 404 32.46 -7.00 -5.37
CA TYR A 404 32.62 -5.55 -5.31
C TYR A 404 34.08 -5.15 -5.59
N LYS A 405 34.29 -4.22 -6.53
CA LYS A 405 35.61 -3.80 -7.04
C LYS A 405 36.49 -4.93 -7.57
N ASP A 406 35.90 -6.04 -8.03
CA ASP A 406 36.63 -7.23 -8.52
C ASP A 406 37.62 -7.80 -7.47
N TYR A 407 37.34 -7.60 -6.18
CA TYR A 407 38.17 -8.11 -5.09
C TYR A 407 37.63 -9.44 -4.56
N TYR A 408 38.48 -10.46 -4.54
CA TYR A 408 38.16 -11.82 -4.10
C TYR A 408 39.04 -12.20 -2.91
N ALA A 409 38.59 -13.15 -2.09
CA ALA A 409 39.43 -13.71 -1.05
C ALA A 409 40.57 -14.58 -1.62
N ASP A 410 40.33 -15.18 -2.79
CA ASP A 410 41.16 -16.22 -3.43
C ASP A 410 41.45 -17.43 -2.51
N ASP A 411 40.56 -17.64 -1.53
CA ASP A 411 40.59 -18.71 -0.54
C ASP A 411 39.14 -19.12 -0.15
N PHE A 412 39.03 -20.14 0.70
CA PHE A 412 37.81 -20.62 1.32
C PHE A 412 37.34 -19.68 2.43
N VAL A 413 36.18 -19.06 2.23
CA VAL A 413 35.52 -18.20 3.20
C VAL A 413 34.31 -18.90 3.79
N THR A 414 34.00 -18.61 5.06
CA THR A 414 32.80 -19.11 5.75
C THR A 414 31.53 -18.37 5.27
N MET A 415 30.35 -18.97 5.46
CA MET A 415 29.08 -18.32 5.11
C MET A 415 28.87 -17.01 5.89
N ALA A 416 29.28 -16.97 7.17
CA ALA A 416 29.20 -15.78 8.01
C ALA A 416 30.08 -14.64 7.46
N GLN A 417 31.31 -14.96 7.03
CA GLN A 417 32.19 -14.00 6.37
C GLN A 417 31.60 -13.49 5.06
N ALA A 418 31.16 -14.41 4.21
CA ALA A 418 30.57 -14.10 2.92
C ALA A 418 29.36 -13.16 3.06
N LEU A 419 28.53 -13.34 4.09
CA LEU A 419 27.43 -12.42 4.35
C LEU A 419 27.91 -11.04 4.82
N ALA A 420 28.88 -10.99 5.75
CA ALA A 420 29.38 -9.76 6.35
C ALA A 420 29.96 -8.78 5.30
N VAL A 421 30.70 -9.32 4.33
CA VAL A 421 31.29 -8.54 3.21
C VAL A 421 30.44 -8.58 1.95
N SER A 422 29.34 -9.34 1.96
CA SER A 422 28.41 -9.47 0.84
C SER A 422 29.02 -10.09 -0.43
N ASP A 423 29.76 -11.17 -0.28
CA ASP A 423 30.43 -11.90 -1.36
C ASP A 423 29.43 -12.46 -2.40
N ASN A 424 29.62 -12.13 -3.67
CA ASN A 424 28.71 -12.52 -4.77
C ASN A 424 29.02 -13.94 -5.25
N ILE A 425 30.28 -14.35 -5.26
CA ILE A 425 30.68 -15.69 -5.71
C ILE A 425 30.15 -16.75 -4.76
N TYR A 426 30.27 -16.53 -3.45
CA TYR A 426 29.70 -17.43 -2.44
C TYR A 426 28.17 -17.57 -2.63
N ALA A 427 27.47 -16.44 -2.82
CA ALA A 427 26.02 -16.44 -3.00
C ALA A 427 25.60 -17.22 -4.25
N VAL A 428 26.24 -16.99 -5.40
CA VAL A 428 25.89 -17.71 -6.64
C VAL A 428 26.22 -19.20 -6.53
N LYS A 429 27.37 -19.58 -5.95
CA LYS A 429 27.70 -20.99 -5.67
C LYS A 429 26.65 -21.65 -4.78
N THR A 430 26.21 -20.94 -3.74
CA THR A 430 25.16 -21.43 -2.84
C THR A 430 23.85 -21.64 -3.58
N ASN A 431 23.38 -20.66 -4.37
CA ASN A 431 22.12 -20.79 -5.10
C ASN A 431 22.13 -21.97 -6.09
N LEU A 432 23.22 -22.13 -6.85
CA LEU A 432 23.39 -23.26 -7.75
C LEU A 432 23.42 -24.61 -7.01
N PHE A 433 24.04 -24.65 -5.83
CA PHE A 433 24.07 -25.86 -5.01
C PHE A 433 22.67 -26.25 -4.49
N LEU A 434 21.86 -25.28 -4.06
CA LEU A 434 20.52 -25.55 -3.52
C LEU A 434 19.48 -25.85 -4.60
N GLY A 435 19.75 -25.47 -5.85
CA GLY A 435 18.79 -25.45 -6.96
C GLY A 435 18.14 -24.07 -7.13
N ASP A 436 17.92 -23.67 -8.39
CA ASP A 436 17.52 -22.30 -8.74
C ASP A 436 16.12 -21.90 -8.24
N ASP A 437 15.26 -22.86 -7.89
CA ASP A 437 13.91 -22.62 -7.36
C ASP A 437 13.88 -22.44 -5.82
N ALA A 438 14.91 -22.92 -5.11
CA ALA A 438 14.95 -22.94 -3.65
C ALA A 438 14.85 -21.54 -3.05
N LEU A 439 15.55 -20.57 -3.65
CA LEU A 439 15.54 -19.18 -3.21
C LEU A 439 14.18 -18.52 -3.44
N ALA A 440 13.57 -18.71 -4.62
CA ALA A 440 12.25 -18.14 -4.91
C ALA A 440 11.15 -18.71 -4.00
N LYS A 441 11.18 -20.01 -3.71
CA LYS A 441 10.29 -20.66 -2.74
C LYS A 441 10.48 -20.10 -1.33
N THR A 442 11.73 -19.94 -0.90
CA THR A 442 12.04 -19.36 0.42
C THR A 442 11.57 -17.92 0.50
N ALA A 443 11.85 -17.07 -0.49
CA ALA A 443 11.38 -15.69 -0.51
C ALA A 443 9.85 -15.57 -0.42
N LYS A 444 9.10 -16.46 -1.07
CA LYS A 444 7.63 -16.54 -0.93
C LYS A 444 7.19 -16.91 0.50
N GLN A 445 7.91 -17.81 1.18
CA GLN A 445 7.67 -18.13 2.60
C GLN A 445 7.86 -16.91 3.52
N PHE A 446 8.75 -15.98 3.13
CA PHE A 446 8.97 -14.69 3.81
C PHE A 446 7.96 -13.59 3.42
N GLY A 447 6.92 -13.92 2.63
CA GLY A 447 5.87 -12.98 2.25
C GLY A 447 6.20 -12.09 1.05
N ILE A 448 7.23 -12.40 0.26
CA ILE A 448 7.47 -11.71 -1.02
C ILE A 448 6.43 -12.18 -2.04
N THR A 449 5.55 -11.26 -2.49
CA THR A 449 4.50 -11.56 -3.49
C THR A 449 4.87 -11.11 -4.89
N SER A 450 5.86 -10.22 -5.03
CA SER A 450 6.46 -9.85 -6.31
C SER A 450 6.94 -11.07 -7.11
N ALA A 451 6.82 -11.01 -8.44
CA ALA A 451 7.21 -12.11 -9.31
C ALA A 451 8.72 -12.32 -9.31
N LEU A 452 9.16 -13.54 -8.98
CA LEU A 452 10.57 -13.94 -8.95
C LEU A 452 10.87 -14.90 -10.10
N LYS A 453 12.07 -14.77 -10.68
CA LYS A 453 12.58 -15.69 -11.70
C LYS A 453 13.53 -16.71 -11.07
N ASP A 454 13.33 -17.98 -11.39
CA ASP A 454 14.18 -19.10 -10.93
C ASP A 454 15.46 -19.15 -11.80
N VAL A 455 16.38 -18.22 -11.54
CA VAL A 455 17.64 -18.09 -12.28
C VAL A 455 18.81 -17.87 -11.32
N PRO A 456 20.06 -18.26 -11.67
CA PRO A 456 21.20 -18.12 -10.76
C PRO A 456 21.49 -16.69 -10.30
N SER A 457 21.14 -15.70 -11.13
CA SER A 457 21.31 -14.29 -10.79
C SER A 457 20.35 -13.81 -9.70
N LEU A 458 19.29 -14.56 -9.38
CA LEU A 458 18.37 -14.24 -8.28
C LEU A 458 19.12 -14.16 -6.94
N ALA A 459 20.20 -14.92 -6.77
CA ALA A 459 21.10 -14.85 -5.61
C ALA A 459 21.64 -13.44 -5.34
N LEU A 460 21.69 -12.59 -6.37
CA LEU A 460 22.12 -11.21 -6.32
C LEU A 460 20.97 -10.21 -6.35
N GLY A 461 19.71 -10.67 -6.22
CA GLY A 461 18.53 -9.82 -6.17
C GLY A 461 18.16 -9.19 -7.52
N THR A 462 18.31 -9.91 -8.63
CA THR A 462 17.98 -9.40 -9.98
C THR A 462 16.49 -9.33 -10.28
N SER A 463 15.64 -10.03 -9.50
CA SER A 463 14.18 -9.90 -9.61
C SER A 463 13.69 -8.71 -8.77
N PRO A 464 13.03 -7.71 -9.38
CA PRO A 464 12.52 -6.55 -8.65
C PRO A 464 11.42 -6.93 -7.64
N VAL A 465 11.40 -6.26 -6.49
CA VAL A 465 10.40 -6.42 -5.42
C VAL A 465 9.97 -5.07 -4.85
N LYS A 466 8.89 -5.04 -4.06
CA LYS A 466 8.46 -3.81 -3.37
C LYS A 466 9.27 -3.56 -2.09
N PRO A 467 9.65 -2.32 -1.75
CA PRO A 467 10.37 -2.03 -0.50
C PRO A 467 9.65 -2.52 0.75
N ILE A 468 8.33 -2.34 0.85
CA ILE A 468 7.55 -2.81 1.99
C ILE A 468 7.56 -4.33 2.16
N GLU A 469 7.64 -5.11 1.07
CA GLU A 469 7.75 -6.57 1.13
C GLU A 469 9.08 -7.00 1.75
N MET A 470 10.17 -6.30 1.40
CA MET A 470 11.49 -6.57 1.98
C MET A 470 11.55 -6.27 3.47
N VAL A 471 10.95 -5.16 3.92
CA VAL A 471 10.87 -4.82 5.35
C VAL A 471 10.00 -5.83 6.11
N ASN A 472 8.90 -6.28 5.52
CA ASN A 472 8.08 -7.36 6.07
C ASN A 472 8.86 -8.66 6.22
N ALA A 473 9.59 -9.06 5.18
CA ALA A 473 10.41 -10.26 5.20
C ALA A 473 11.49 -10.21 6.30
N TYR A 474 12.18 -9.07 6.45
CA TYR A 474 13.20 -8.91 7.50
C TYR A 474 12.60 -8.93 8.91
N SER A 475 11.33 -8.55 9.05
CA SER A 475 10.62 -8.61 10.32
C SER A 475 10.42 -10.03 10.83
N MET A 476 10.33 -11.01 9.93
CA MET A 476 10.29 -12.42 10.30
C MET A 476 11.61 -12.92 10.88
N PHE A 477 12.76 -12.33 10.52
CA PHE A 477 14.01 -12.61 11.24
C PHE A 477 13.98 -12.00 12.64
N ALA A 478 13.66 -10.70 12.72
CA ALA A 478 13.66 -9.93 13.96
C ALA A 478 12.66 -10.40 15.03
N ASN A 479 11.60 -11.12 14.62
CA ASN A 479 10.58 -11.65 15.54
C ASN A 479 10.72 -13.16 15.84
N GLY A 480 11.82 -13.79 15.42
CA GLY A 480 12.09 -15.20 15.66
C GLY A 480 11.30 -16.16 14.76
N GLY A 481 10.87 -15.72 13.58
CA GLY A 481 10.35 -16.58 12.52
C GLY A 481 8.83 -16.61 12.37
N LYS A 482 8.12 -15.69 13.00
CA LYS A 482 6.66 -15.63 12.95
C LYS A 482 6.18 -14.80 11.77
N GLU A 483 5.09 -15.24 11.15
CA GLU A 483 4.39 -14.50 10.12
C GLU A 483 3.94 -13.14 10.66
N VAL A 484 4.15 -12.13 9.83
CA VAL A 484 3.75 -10.76 10.07
C VAL A 484 3.36 -10.14 8.74
N LYS A 485 2.43 -9.18 8.78
CA LYS A 485 1.95 -8.44 7.61
C LYS A 485 1.96 -6.94 7.91
N PRO A 486 2.27 -6.08 6.92
CA PRO A 486 2.21 -4.65 7.12
C PRO A 486 0.79 -4.21 7.47
N THR A 487 0.64 -3.59 8.64
CA THR A 487 -0.63 -3.12 9.19
C THR A 487 -0.55 -1.61 9.37
N PHE A 488 -1.51 -0.89 8.80
CA PHE A 488 -1.56 0.58 8.85
C PHE A 488 -2.64 1.10 9.82
N ILE A 489 -3.64 0.26 10.12
CA ILE A 489 -4.84 0.61 10.87
C ILE A 489 -4.94 -0.36 12.04
N ARG A 490 -5.03 0.16 13.27
CA ARG A 490 -5.26 -0.63 14.48
C ARG A 490 -6.75 -0.82 14.75
N ARG A 491 -7.52 0.25 14.61
CA ARG A 491 -8.95 0.25 14.97
C ARG A 491 -9.73 1.30 14.21
N ILE A 492 -10.98 0.99 13.90
CA ILE A 492 -11.96 1.94 13.36
C ILE A 492 -13.21 1.89 14.23
N MET A 493 -13.67 3.07 14.65
CA MET A 493 -14.90 3.23 15.40
C MET A 493 -15.86 4.16 14.66
N ASP A 494 -17.15 3.93 14.80
CA ASP A 494 -18.16 4.88 14.36
C ASP A 494 -18.32 6.05 15.36
N HIS A 495 -19.19 7.00 15.00
CA HIS A 495 -19.48 8.17 15.83
C HIS A 495 -20.18 7.84 17.17
N GLU A 496 -20.80 6.67 17.29
CA GLU A 496 -21.49 6.17 18.49
C GLU A 496 -20.54 5.43 19.43
N GLY A 497 -19.33 5.11 18.95
CA GLY A 497 -18.30 4.41 19.69
C GLY A 497 -18.30 2.89 19.47
N ASN A 498 -19.05 2.37 18.50
CA ASN A 498 -19.00 0.96 18.15
C ASN A 498 -17.74 0.67 17.32
N ILE A 499 -17.09 -0.46 17.60
CA ILE A 499 -15.91 -0.90 16.85
C ILE A 499 -16.36 -1.53 15.54
N LEU A 500 -15.98 -0.91 14.42
CA LEU A 500 -16.24 -1.43 13.07
C LEU A 500 -15.11 -2.34 12.59
N TYR A 501 -13.89 -2.10 13.06
CA TYR A 501 -12.69 -2.86 12.72
C TYR A 501 -11.71 -2.83 13.90
N ASP A 502 -11.11 -3.97 14.20
CA ASP A 502 -9.99 -4.10 15.13
C ASP A 502 -8.96 -5.05 14.49
N ALA A 503 -7.70 -4.63 14.46
CA ALA A 503 -6.62 -5.39 13.86
C ALA A 503 -6.26 -6.57 14.77
N HIS A 504 -6.75 -7.76 14.42
CA HIS A 504 -6.33 -9.00 15.07
C HIS A 504 -4.97 -9.46 14.52
N LEU A 505 -3.95 -9.38 15.38
CA LEU A 505 -2.61 -9.84 15.08
C LEU A 505 -2.47 -11.32 15.41
N GLU A 506 -2.84 -12.18 14.47
CA GLU A 506 -2.54 -13.61 14.57
C GLU A 506 -1.09 -13.86 14.13
N SER A 507 -0.31 -14.50 15.00
CA SER A 507 1.10 -14.76 14.75
C SER A 507 1.35 -16.25 14.63
N LYS A 508 1.56 -16.72 13.40
CA LYS A 508 1.87 -18.12 13.08
C LYS A 508 3.38 -18.30 12.99
N GLN A 509 3.94 -19.32 13.64
CA GLN A 509 5.34 -19.69 13.42
C GLN A 509 5.49 -20.26 11.99
N VAL A 510 6.31 -19.62 11.15
CA VAL A 510 6.49 -20.00 9.74
C VAL A 510 7.92 -20.46 9.46
N LEU A 511 8.91 -19.82 10.09
CA LEU A 511 10.32 -20.19 9.97
C LEU A 511 10.74 -21.06 11.17
N ASP A 512 11.79 -21.83 10.99
CA ASP A 512 12.48 -22.50 12.09
C ASP A 512 13.10 -21.44 13.01
N LYS A 513 12.73 -21.48 14.29
CA LYS A 513 13.14 -20.49 15.29
C LYS A 513 14.67 -20.45 15.46
N SER A 514 15.33 -21.61 15.47
CA SER A 514 16.78 -21.71 15.63
C SER A 514 17.50 -21.20 14.41
N LYS A 515 17.05 -21.56 13.20
CA LYS A 515 17.68 -21.10 11.96
C LYS A 515 17.42 -19.62 11.69
N ALA A 516 16.26 -19.10 12.07
CA ALA A 516 15.95 -17.67 12.01
C ALA A 516 16.89 -16.87 12.91
N PHE A 517 17.12 -17.34 14.14
CA PHE A 517 18.09 -16.73 15.06
C PHE A 517 19.53 -16.83 14.55
N VAL A 518 19.95 -17.98 14.02
CA VAL A 518 21.30 -18.12 13.42
C VAL A 518 21.50 -17.13 12.26
N MET A 519 20.48 -16.94 11.42
CA MET A 519 20.51 -15.96 10.33
C MET A 519 20.52 -14.51 10.86
N GLU A 520 19.73 -14.21 11.90
CA GLU A 520 19.75 -12.92 12.62
C GLU A 520 21.17 -12.60 13.13
N GLU A 521 21.80 -13.52 13.84
CA GLU A 521 23.15 -13.34 14.37
C GLU A 521 24.20 -13.20 13.25
N MET A 522 24.09 -13.97 12.17
CA MET A 522 24.96 -13.80 11.01
C MET A 522 24.84 -12.39 10.39
N MET A 523 23.63 -11.80 10.37
CA MET A 523 23.40 -10.44 9.86
C MET A 523 24.01 -9.35 10.76
N THR A 524 24.29 -9.61 12.04
CA THR A 524 25.10 -8.69 12.87
C THR A 524 26.54 -8.58 12.34
N GLY A 525 26.99 -9.60 11.60
CA GLY A 525 28.34 -9.71 11.05
C GLY A 525 28.73 -8.56 10.11
N MET A 526 27.77 -7.90 9.46
CA MET A 526 28.07 -6.72 8.63
C MET A 526 28.70 -5.56 9.42
N PHE A 527 28.58 -5.59 10.76
CA PHE A 527 29.15 -4.61 11.68
C PHE A 527 30.40 -5.12 12.41
N ASN A 528 30.80 -6.39 12.21
CA ASN A 528 31.92 -6.99 12.93
C ASN A 528 33.19 -7.06 12.07
N LYS A 529 34.11 -6.12 12.26
CA LYS A 529 35.40 -6.06 11.56
C LYS A 529 36.27 -7.32 11.75
N LYS A 530 36.06 -8.10 12.82
CA LYS A 530 36.83 -9.33 13.08
C LYS A 530 36.44 -10.49 12.17
N LEU A 531 35.28 -10.42 11.49
CA LEU A 531 34.85 -11.52 10.63
C LEU A 531 35.71 -11.64 9.38
N SER A 532 36.11 -10.52 8.77
CA SER A 532 36.81 -10.54 7.48
C SER A 532 38.12 -9.78 7.55
N SER A 533 39.19 -10.44 7.13
CA SER A 533 40.52 -9.87 6.91
C SER A 533 40.75 -9.46 5.44
N TYR A 534 40.01 -10.02 4.49
CA TYR A 534 40.20 -9.74 3.05
C TYR A 534 39.42 -8.50 2.59
N ALA A 535 38.15 -8.37 2.96
CA ALA A 535 37.31 -7.24 2.57
C ALA A 535 36.71 -6.51 3.77
N ALA A 536 36.48 -5.21 3.62
CA ALA A 536 35.77 -4.41 4.62
C ALA A 536 34.31 -4.89 4.76
N VAL A 537 33.84 -5.06 5.99
CA VAL A 537 32.44 -5.40 6.24
C VAL A 537 31.51 -4.28 5.79
N THR A 538 30.35 -4.63 5.26
CA THR A 538 29.50 -3.68 4.54
C THR A 538 28.92 -2.56 5.41
N GLY A 539 28.85 -2.75 6.73
CA GLY A 539 28.43 -1.76 7.71
C GLY A 539 29.54 -0.89 8.28
N GLN A 540 30.79 -1.05 7.85
CA GLN A 540 31.96 -0.41 8.46
C GLN A 540 31.87 1.11 8.58
N SER A 541 31.26 1.79 7.60
CA SER A 541 31.10 3.25 7.59
C SER A 541 30.08 3.78 8.60
N MET A 542 29.24 2.91 9.18
CA MET A 542 28.19 3.29 10.14
C MET A 542 28.62 3.08 11.59
N LEU A 543 29.66 2.26 11.84
CA LEU A 543 30.03 1.77 13.17
C LEU A 543 30.23 2.84 14.23
N SER A 544 30.83 3.98 13.87
CA SER A 544 31.09 5.06 14.83
C SER A 544 29.83 5.77 15.32
N LYS A 545 28.68 5.55 14.65
CA LYS A 545 27.40 6.16 14.98
C LYS A 545 26.42 5.22 15.68
N LEU A 546 26.67 3.91 15.68
CA LEU A 546 25.71 2.94 16.21
C LEU A 546 25.82 2.84 17.73
N SER A 547 24.72 3.08 18.43
CA SER A 547 24.66 3.00 19.89
C SER A 547 24.14 1.65 20.40
N ARG A 548 23.72 0.75 19.49
CA ARG A 548 23.08 -0.54 19.80
C ARG A 548 23.62 -1.64 18.89
N THR A 549 23.33 -2.87 19.28
CA THR A 549 23.52 -4.03 18.38
C THR A 549 22.39 -4.04 17.35
N TYR A 550 22.78 -4.10 16.09
CA TYR A 550 21.86 -4.21 14.95
C TYR A 550 22.21 -5.44 14.13
N ALA A 551 21.18 -6.06 13.55
CA ALA A 551 21.33 -7.01 12.45
C ALA A 551 20.85 -6.33 11.16
N GLY A 552 21.47 -6.60 10.03
CA GLY A 552 20.99 -6.04 8.77
C GLY A 552 21.75 -6.51 7.54
N LYS A 553 21.45 -5.85 6.43
CA LYS A 553 22.10 -6.05 5.16
C LYS A 553 22.01 -4.79 4.29
N SER A 554 23.13 -4.43 3.66
CA SER A 554 23.12 -3.46 2.55
C SER A 554 22.98 -4.16 1.19
N GLY A 555 22.41 -3.45 0.22
CA GLY A 555 22.33 -3.88 -1.17
C GLY A 555 22.70 -2.73 -2.11
N SER A 556 23.29 -3.07 -3.24
CA SER A 556 23.61 -2.11 -4.30
C SER A 556 23.52 -2.81 -5.64
N THR A 557 22.88 -2.17 -6.61
CA THR A 557 22.90 -2.49 -8.03
C THR A 557 23.48 -1.27 -8.78
N GLU A 558 23.45 -1.28 -10.11
CA GLU A 558 23.80 -0.08 -10.87
C GLU A 558 22.80 1.06 -10.65
N THR A 559 21.53 0.75 -10.36
CA THR A 559 20.40 1.71 -10.31
C THR A 559 19.80 1.91 -8.92
N ASP A 560 20.12 1.05 -7.96
CA ASP A 560 19.45 0.99 -6.66
C ASP A 560 20.47 0.86 -5.52
N SER A 561 20.26 1.60 -4.44
CA SER A 561 20.99 1.47 -3.17
C SER A 561 20.02 1.15 -2.04
N TRP A 562 20.37 0.20 -1.19
CA TRP A 562 19.53 -0.31 -0.12
C TRP A 562 20.29 -0.43 1.20
N MET A 563 19.58 -0.17 2.29
CA MET A 563 19.95 -0.59 3.63
C MET A 563 18.70 -1.09 4.35
N ILE A 564 18.73 -2.33 4.84
CA ILE A 564 17.66 -2.87 5.69
C ILE A 564 18.32 -3.40 6.95
N GLY A 565 17.80 -3.04 8.11
CA GLY A 565 18.35 -3.50 9.37
C GLY A 565 17.36 -3.31 10.50
N PHE A 566 17.64 -3.97 11.61
CA PHE A 566 16.68 -4.10 12.69
C PHE A 566 17.33 -4.33 14.06
N THR A 567 16.49 -4.07 15.06
CA THR A 567 16.62 -4.51 16.45
C THR A 567 15.38 -5.36 16.79
N PRO A 568 15.27 -5.95 17.99
CA PRO A 568 14.04 -6.60 18.41
C PRO A 568 12.81 -5.66 18.45
N GLN A 569 13.00 -4.34 18.42
CA GLN A 569 11.93 -3.34 18.55
C GLN A 569 11.41 -2.85 17.20
N ILE A 570 12.27 -2.76 16.20
CA ILE A 570 11.94 -2.13 14.92
C ILE A 570 12.83 -2.64 13.80
N VAL A 571 12.24 -2.78 12.61
CA VAL A 571 12.92 -3.05 11.34
C VAL A 571 12.70 -1.85 10.45
N THR A 572 13.79 -1.29 9.91
CA THR A 572 13.73 -0.19 8.96
C THR A 572 14.44 -0.58 7.68
N GLY A 573 13.78 -0.35 6.54
CA GLY A 573 14.37 -0.47 5.21
C GLY A 573 14.36 0.86 4.49
N VAL A 574 15.47 1.18 3.83
CA VAL A 574 15.64 2.36 3.00
C VAL A 574 16.11 1.94 1.61
N TRP A 575 15.42 2.42 0.59
CA TRP A 575 15.80 2.34 -0.82
C TRP A 575 16.08 3.74 -1.36
N VAL A 576 17.09 3.85 -2.22
CA VAL A 576 17.44 5.07 -2.96
C VAL A 576 17.71 4.73 -4.42
N GLY A 577 17.16 5.51 -5.35
CA GLY A 577 17.37 5.33 -6.79
C GLY A 577 16.57 6.31 -7.65
N TYR A 578 16.75 6.26 -8.96
CA TYR A 578 16.04 7.13 -9.91
C TYR A 578 14.76 6.47 -10.44
N ASP A 579 13.71 7.24 -10.72
CA ASP A 579 12.51 6.73 -11.39
C ASP A 579 12.74 6.37 -12.85
N GLN A 580 13.59 7.14 -13.51
CA GLN A 580 14.05 6.82 -14.85
C GLN A 580 15.22 5.83 -14.78
N PRO A 581 15.41 4.96 -15.80
CA PRO A 581 16.50 4.00 -15.85
C PRO A 581 17.84 4.74 -15.98
N LYS A 582 18.42 5.09 -14.83
CA LYS A 582 19.67 5.84 -14.69
C LYS A 582 20.51 5.22 -13.59
N SER A 583 21.79 4.97 -13.89
CA SER A 583 22.74 4.44 -12.90
C SER A 583 23.12 5.48 -11.85
N ILE A 584 23.34 5.04 -10.61
CA ILE A 584 23.83 5.87 -9.51
C ILE A 584 25.36 6.00 -9.61
N SER A 585 25.81 6.94 -10.43
CA SER A 585 27.25 7.19 -10.64
C SER A 585 27.87 8.10 -9.56
N ASN A 586 27.06 8.91 -8.87
CA ASN A 586 27.54 9.79 -7.81
C ASN A 586 27.83 8.98 -6.53
N VAL A 587 29.07 9.06 -6.04
CA VAL A 587 29.52 8.35 -4.83
C VAL A 587 28.73 8.75 -3.58
N ALA A 588 28.30 10.01 -3.47
CA ALA A 588 27.49 10.46 -2.35
C ALA A 588 26.13 9.75 -2.33
N GLU A 589 25.46 9.66 -3.49
CA GLU A 589 24.14 9.04 -3.66
C GLU A 589 24.16 7.55 -3.31
N GLN A 590 25.25 6.84 -3.62
CA GLN A 590 25.42 5.43 -3.24
C GLN A 590 25.37 5.23 -1.72
N GLY A 591 25.76 6.24 -0.93
CA GLY A 591 25.79 6.19 0.53
C GLY A 591 24.50 6.64 1.23
N TYR A 592 23.54 7.25 0.52
CA TYR A 592 22.36 7.86 1.14
C TYR A 592 21.51 6.86 1.92
N ALA A 593 21.22 5.68 1.36
CA ALA A 593 20.40 4.67 2.03
C ALA A 593 20.95 4.29 3.43
N LYS A 594 22.29 4.11 3.54
CA LYS A 594 22.95 3.80 4.82
C LYS A 594 22.87 4.96 5.81
N LYS A 595 23.09 6.19 5.35
CA LYS A 595 23.06 7.39 6.21
C LYS A 595 21.66 7.67 6.74
N ILE A 596 20.66 7.64 5.86
CA ILE A 596 19.25 7.79 6.22
C ILE A 596 18.86 6.71 7.23
N TRP A 597 19.16 5.43 6.94
CA TRP A 597 18.87 4.33 7.86
C TRP A 597 19.54 4.53 9.23
N THR A 598 20.82 4.91 9.26
CA THR A 598 21.56 5.12 10.51
C THR A 598 20.90 6.21 11.36
N ASP A 599 20.61 7.37 10.76
CA ASP A 599 20.03 8.49 11.47
C ASP A 599 18.59 8.19 11.92
N THR A 600 17.81 7.47 11.10
CA THR A 600 16.45 7.04 11.49
C THR A 600 16.47 6.06 12.66
N MET A 601 17.35 5.05 12.63
CA MET A 601 17.44 4.06 13.71
C MET A 601 17.96 4.67 15.01
N GLU A 602 19.03 5.46 14.95
CA GLU A 602 19.65 6.04 16.14
C GLU A 602 18.77 7.11 16.79
N LYS A 603 18.24 8.07 16.01
CA LYS A 603 17.36 9.12 16.54
C LYS A 603 15.97 8.57 16.88
N GLY A 604 15.44 7.63 16.09
CA GLY A 604 14.11 7.07 16.28
C GLY A 604 14.01 6.14 17.50
N LEU A 605 15.12 5.52 17.90
CA LEU A 605 15.21 4.72 19.12
C LEU A 605 15.83 5.49 20.29
N ASP A 606 16.08 6.79 20.16
CA ASP A 606 16.65 7.58 21.25
C ASP A 606 15.75 7.53 22.50
N GLY A 607 16.36 7.40 23.67
CA GLY A 607 15.65 7.21 24.95
C GLY A 607 14.93 5.86 25.14
N GLN A 608 14.81 4.99 24.13
CA GLN A 608 14.21 3.67 24.31
C GLN A 608 15.17 2.66 24.96
N PRO A 609 14.69 1.63 25.69
CA PRO A 609 15.55 0.56 26.19
C PRO A 609 16.31 -0.15 25.05
N LYS A 610 17.56 -0.55 25.27
CA LYS A 610 18.35 -1.34 24.32
C LYS A 610 18.02 -2.82 24.50
N LYS A 611 17.12 -3.37 23.67
CA LYS A 611 16.78 -4.80 23.71
C LYS A 611 17.84 -5.63 22.97
N GLU A 612 18.19 -6.77 23.56
CA GLU A 612 19.09 -7.76 22.95
C GLU A 612 18.31 -8.86 22.21
N PHE A 613 18.96 -9.47 21.23
CA PHE A 613 18.46 -10.65 20.54
C PHE A 613 18.37 -11.84 21.50
N LYS A 614 17.26 -12.57 21.47
CA LYS A 614 16.99 -13.65 22.43
C LYS A 614 17.35 -15.01 21.84
N GLN A 615 18.48 -15.56 22.26
CA GLN A 615 18.92 -16.90 21.87
C GLN A 615 17.89 -17.98 22.25
N PRO A 616 17.41 -18.79 21.29
CA PRO A 616 16.60 -19.98 21.56
C PRO A 616 17.40 -21.08 22.30
N SER A 617 16.70 -21.94 23.04
CA SER A 617 17.32 -23.08 23.76
C SER A 617 18.02 -24.09 22.85
N ASP A 618 17.58 -24.18 21.59
CA ASP A 618 18.10 -25.12 20.60
C ASP A 618 19.19 -24.49 19.71
N VAL A 619 19.83 -23.43 20.22
CA VAL A 619 20.98 -22.77 19.61
C VAL A 619 22.16 -22.81 20.58
N VAL A 620 23.36 -23.07 20.07
CA VAL A 620 24.62 -23.06 20.82
C VAL A 620 25.55 -22.00 20.27
N ALA A 621 26.34 -21.37 21.14
CA ALA A 621 27.34 -20.37 20.77
C ALA A 621 28.74 -20.97 20.88
N VAL A 622 29.54 -20.83 19.83
CA VAL A 622 30.91 -21.36 19.75
C VAL A 622 31.86 -20.26 19.27
N ASN A 623 33.03 -20.17 19.89
CA ASN A 623 34.10 -19.29 19.43
C ASN A 623 34.81 -19.96 18.24
N ILE A 624 34.72 -19.35 17.07
CA ILE A 624 35.25 -19.86 15.81
C ILE A 624 36.37 -18.97 15.31
N ASN A 625 37.45 -19.57 14.78
CA ASN A 625 38.41 -18.84 13.97
C ASN A 625 37.76 -18.65 12.58
N PRO A 626 37.42 -17.42 12.18
CA PRO A 626 36.70 -17.18 10.94
C PRO A 626 37.53 -17.56 9.70
N GLU A 627 38.85 -17.64 9.77
CA GLU A 627 39.72 -17.95 8.62
C GLU A 627 39.60 -19.42 8.17
N ASN A 628 39.44 -20.35 9.11
CA ASN A 628 39.37 -21.79 8.82
C ASN A 628 38.03 -22.45 9.22
N GLY A 629 37.13 -21.72 9.89
CA GLY A 629 35.81 -22.20 10.30
C GLY A 629 35.82 -23.19 11.46
N LYS A 630 36.96 -23.38 12.15
CA LYS A 630 37.14 -24.33 13.26
C LYS A 630 37.00 -23.65 14.63
N ILE A 631 36.82 -24.43 15.69
CA ILE A 631 36.77 -23.91 17.06
C ILE A 631 38.08 -23.19 17.41
N ALA A 632 38.00 -21.91 17.74
CA ALA A 632 39.16 -21.11 18.11
C ALA A 632 39.77 -21.61 19.42
N THR A 633 41.08 -21.82 19.43
CA THR A 633 41.88 -22.09 20.62
C THR A 633 42.35 -20.77 21.25
N LYS A 634 42.91 -20.81 22.47
CA LYS A 634 43.40 -19.62 23.18
C LYS A 634 44.46 -18.84 22.39
N ASN A 635 45.24 -19.54 21.57
CA ASN A 635 46.34 -18.98 20.79
C ASN A 635 45.89 -18.45 19.42
N CYS A 636 44.62 -18.62 19.05
CA CYS A 636 44.12 -18.07 17.80
C CYS A 636 44.14 -16.53 17.85
N PRO A 637 44.74 -15.86 16.85
CA PRO A 637 44.83 -14.40 16.81
C PRO A 637 43.44 -13.75 16.67
N ILE A 638 42.50 -14.47 16.07
CA ILE A 638 41.12 -14.03 15.86
C ILE A 638 40.18 -15.12 16.37
N SER A 639 39.20 -14.71 17.15
CA SER A 639 38.11 -15.54 17.66
C SER A 639 36.81 -14.75 17.57
N VAL A 640 35.82 -15.29 16.86
CA VAL A 640 34.49 -14.71 16.70
C VAL A 640 33.45 -15.67 17.24
N LYS A 641 32.57 -15.18 18.09
CA LYS A 641 31.41 -15.95 18.56
C LYS A 641 30.44 -16.13 17.40
N MET A 642 30.17 -17.38 17.04
CA MET A 642 29.17 -17.79 16.04
C MET A 642 28.13 -18.68 16.70
N TYR A 643 26.92 -18.70 16.14
CA TYR A 643 25.78 -19.43 16.68
C TYR A 643 25.34 -20.53 15.73
N PHE A 644 25.00 -21.70 16.26
CA PHE A 644 24.65 -22.88 15.49
C PHE A 644 23.37 -23.49 16.03
N ALA A 645 22.54 -24.04 15.14
CA ALA A 645 21.49 -24.94 15.59
C ALA A 645 22.14 -26.11 16.32
N LYS A 646 21.61 -26.51 17.47
CA LYS A 646 22.22 -27.55 18.31
C LYS A 646 22.44 -28.84 17.51
N GLY A 647 23.67 -29.36 17.56
CA GLY A 647 24.10 -30.54 16.79
C GLY A 647 24.69 -30.23 15.41
N THR A 648 24.75 -28.96 15.01
CA THR A 648 25.41 -28.53 13.76
C THR A 648 26.68 -27.71 14.00
N GLU A 649 27.06 -27.50 15.27
CA GLU A 649 28.30 -26.81 15.60
C GLU A 649 29.55 -27.58 15.15
N PRO A 650 30.63 -26.89 14.73
CA PRO A 650 31.91 -27.52 14.44
C PRO A 650 32.44 -28.28 15.66
N THR A 651 33.06 -29.43 15.41
CA THR A 651 33.68 -30.27 16.46
C THR A 651 35.20 -30.26 16.43
N GLU A 652 35.80 -29.69 15.38
CA GLU A 652 37.25 -29.62 15.19
C GLU A 652 37.81 -28.30 15.71
N TYR A 653 38.99 -28.36 16.32
CA TYR A 653 39.73 -27.20 16.82
C TYR A 653 40.70 -26.65 15.77
N CYS A 654 40.95 -25.34 15.84
CA CYS A 654 41.97 -24.66 15.06
C CYS A 654 43.37 -25.04 15.57
N MET A 655 44.09 -25.84 14.79
CA MET A 655 45.44 -26.31 15.12
C MET A 655 46.56 -25.43 14.55
N ASP A 656 46.21 -24.36 13.82
CA ASP A 656 47.20 -23.52 13.10
C ASP A 656 48.09 -22.69 14.04
N HIS A 657 47.69 -22.54 15.32
CA HIS A 657 48.38 -21.70 16.32
C HIS A 657 48.64 -22.46 17.64
N VAL A 658 48.63 -23.79 17.61
CA VAL A 658 48.91 -24.62 18.79
C VAL A 658 50.37 -25.06 18.76
N ASP A 659 51.11 -24.73 19.83
CA ASP A 659 52.56 -24.98 19.91
C ASP A 659 52.92 -26.48 20.04
N ASP A 660 52.08 -27.27 20.74
CA ASP A 660 52.18 -28.73 20.82
C ASP A 660 50.82 -29.39 20.53
N LYS A 661 50.70 -29.95 19.32
CA LYS A 661 49.45 -30.57 18.84
C LYS A 661 49.13 -31.89 19.54
N GLU A 662 50.14 -32.69 19.90
CA GLU A 662 49.93 -34.00 20.53
C GLU A 662 49.44 -33.86 21.98
N GLU A 663 49.98 -32.90 22.74
CA GLU A 663 49.52 -32.62 24.10
C GLU A 663 48.09 -32.04 24.10
N PHE A 664 47.77 -31.17 23.14
CA PHE A 664 46.43 -30.62 22.98
C PHE A 664 45.40 -31.69 22.61
N GLU A 665 45.75 -32.62 21.71
CA GLU A 665 44.88 -33.74 21.33
C GLU A 665 44.63 -34.68 22.51
N LYS A 666 45.67 -35.06 23.27
CA LYS A 666 45.55 -35.89 24.48
C LYS A 666 44.66 -35.25 25.54
N THR A 667 44.88 -33.98 25.87
CA THR A 667 44.05 -33.27 26.87
C THR A 667 42.61 -33.05 26.42
N THR A 668 42.37 -32.89 25.11
CA THR A 668 41.01 -32.76 24.55
C THR A 668 40.28 -34.11 24.54
N GLU A 669 40.97 -35.21 24.23
CA GLU A 669 40.42 -36.56 24.35
C GLU A 669 40.08 -36.93 25.79
N GLU A 670 40.94 -36.60 26.76
CA GLU A 670 40.65 -36.80 28.19
C GLU A 670 39.44 -35.99 28.67
N LYS A 671 39.27 -34.76 28.17
CA LYS A 671 38.06 -33.94 28.42
C LYS A 671 36.79 -34.54 27.81
N LYS A 672 36.86 -35.08 26.59
CA LYS A 672 35.74 -35.83 26.00
C LYS A 672 35.44 -37.09 26.80
N LYS A 673 36.49 -37.79 27.26
CA LYS A 673 36.41 -38.96 28.15
C LYS A 673 35.99 -38.65 29.58
N THR A 674 35.99 -37.41 30.06
CA THR A 674 35.36 -37.04 31.34
C THR A 674 33.92 -36.59 31.14
N SER A 675 33.62 -35.95 30.00
CA SER A 675 32.26 -35.52 29.64
C SER A 675 31.28 -36.68 29.37
N TRP A 676 31.71 -37.81 28.77
CA TRP A 676 30.80 -38.96 28.56
C TRP A 676 30.35 -39.64 29.86
N TRP A 677 31.12 -39.57 30.96
CA TRP A 677 30.70 -40.10 32.26
C TRP A 677 29.56 -39.28 32.88
N ASN A 678 29.48 -37.97 32.60
CA ASN A 678 28.36 -37.12 33.04
C ASN A 678 27.02 -37.49 32.37
N LYS A 679 27.05 -38.33 31.33
CA LYS A 679 25.85 -38.91 30.70
C LYS A 679 25.29 -40.10 31.51
N TYR A 680 26.08 -40.68 32.41
CA TYR A 680 25.72 -41.85 33.21
C TYR A 680 25.60 -41.58 34.72
N LEU A 681 26.05 -40.41 35.20
CA LEU A 681 25.85 -39.95 36.58
C LEU A 681 25.34 -38.49 36.56
N PRO A 682 24.01 -38.28 36.62
CA PRO A 682 23.45 -36.98 36.90
C PRO A 682 23.47 -36.78 38.42
N TRP A 683 24.52 -36.13 38.92
CA TRP A 683 24.49 -35.50 40.24
C TRP A 683 24.42 -33.97 40.08
#